data_AF-A0A1H9QAJ0-F1
#
_entry.id   AF-A0A1H9QAJ0-F1
#
_cell.length_a   1.000
_cell.length_b   1.000
_cell.length_c   1.000
_cell.angle_alpha   90.00
_cell.angle_beta   90.00
_cell.angle_gamma   90.00
#
_symmetry.space_group_name_H-M   'P 1'
#
loop_
_entity.id
_entity.type
_entity.pdbx_description
1 polymer ?
#
loop_
_entity_poly.entity_id
_entity_poly.type
_entity_poly.pdbx_seq_one_letter_code
_entity_poly.pdbx_strand_id
1 'polypeptide(L)'
;MANEDLISGGTASIATGSKAVTGQNVSWARVMEGDFFGAHVGLAIPIEAVSGGTITLAFPWPGASQTDAPYAIQQKGDVTRFQERIRLLVEGLTTIDAAVAAAVEEELADFVGSAPELLRSLADFAAAIGNDPNFAATIFAQLGFRLRVDTDQGLSPAQMQRGRANLGLDKVSNLAPGEYPVSSLQASAIAAAVATEASARSAAIAQLVGSAPEFLDTFAEIAAAIGNNPNFLTTILTALGLRLRVDAPQGLSAEQKLQGKTNLGLDTLEVDIEALEDEVVLLDGKIKDEETFRKQDVAGLQGAILEEATTRQTTDNEHHARIVAAEGIFARLMAAFGASVDAIRMLKEAKYRRSGIDAATIDAAGRLFFGWRRRDSVMVVGGEGVETNSWRLIEDHRFRRSGMIAAVVDRGGRLISGLRQRDQTYVLPARALEVGATTRIDSGAKFARSGIAAAVVDQSGRLIRGQDVAARRERLGAAGVATRYQAWDGLNPASLSRSGYIKATVNEDRRVIDAVKTSGVGIVNGREVAVPSEAWKDYVVYTKMVGGFQHVFSERRETGVRLQLSRSGTENANPRFEPDGSVVWEQLTDDFGRVLWTSAADSVTTRRVFPMIEMLGAGDSLVEANYGAQLATLAGIPYRNIGRSGATSANVATRLGGRRMRLASVTGFIPASGSVEVDSLDGLGVLSFYGDASVSNVPGSWAGVPGTLSWDKPTRKITFARTTDGAAVVVRGGIPFEPLIVENGTGAALPDLLQRILVFGFGRNDMENYLRIFANLQAVVAAIPTIAKHWVFVLPMPSKSEVLGNWAGYQSYLALKALCLAAYPNNTFDMLGHFLTQANGTTADQAAVAAGYPPPSLMESDEIHPNALGRTAEANGLYNHLNAKGYF
;
A
#
# COMPACT_ATOMS: atom_id res chain seq x y z
N MET A 1 45.29 -93.74 20.02
CA MET A 1 45.98 -92.48 20.38
C MET A 1 47.33 -92.86 20.93
N ALA A 2 48.40 -92.36 20.31
CA ALA A 2 49.76 -92.59 20.77
C ALA A 2 49.90 -92.12 22.23
N ASN A 3 50.66 -92.88 23.00
CA ASN A 3 50.79 -92.82 24.46
C ASN A 3 51.65 -91.63 24.92
N GLU A 4 51.56 -90.48 24.27
CA GLU A 4 52.54 -89.38 24.41
C GLU A 4 52.11 -88.26 25.38
N ASP A 5 50.85 -88.21 25.84
CA ASP A 5 50.35 -87.15 26.73
C ASP A 5 49.88 -87.65 28.12
N LEU A 6 50.38 -88.79 28.60
CA LEU A 6 50.12 -89.23 29.96
C LEU A 6 51.01 -88.48 30.96
N ILE A 7 50.40 -87.84 31.95
CA ILE A 7 51.16 -87.27 33.08
C ILE A 7 51.67 -88.45 33.91
N SER A 8 52.97 -88.66 33.85
CA SER A 8 53.70 -89.70 34.57
C SER A 8 55.08 -89.16 34.97
N GLY A 9 55.64 -89.66 36.06
CA GLY A 9 56.87 -89.14 36.68
C GLY A 9 56.73 -89.08 38.19
N GLY A 10 57.58 -89.83 38.90
CA GLY A 10 57.46 -90.09 40.33
C GLY A 10 56.63 -91.34 40.65
N THR A 11 56.23 -91.47 41.90
CA THR A 11 55.45 -92.60 42.41
C THR A 11 54.21 -92.13 43.16
N ALA A 12 53.15 -92.94 43.16
CA ALA A 12 51.91 -92.67 43.86
C ALA A 12 51.49 -93.84 44.76
N SER A 13 50.81 -93.51 45.84
CA SER A 13 50.27 -94.41 46.84
C SER A 13 48.76 -94.20 46.96
N ILE A 14 47.99 -95.28 46.87
CA ILE A 14 46.55 -95.31 47.10
C ILE A 14 46.12 -96.68 47.63
N ALA A 15 45.35 -96.71 48.72
CA ALA A 15 44.77 -97.94 49.25
C ALA A 15 43.50 -98.33 48.48
N THR A 16 43.24 -99.63 48.34
CA THR A 16 41.94 -100.14 47.85
C THR A 16 40.80 -99.52 48.67
N GLY A 17 39.80 -98.97 47.99
CA GLY A 17 38.67 -98.28 48.62
C GLY A 17 38.96 -96.86 49.12
N SER A 18 40.19 -96.34 48.98
CA SER A 18 40.50 -94.93 49.26
C SER A 18 40.20 -94.04 48.06
N LYS A 19 39.90 -92.77 48.32
CA LYS A 19 39.84 -91.71 47.30
C LYS A 19 41.10 -90.84 47.25
N ALA A 20 41.92 -90.87 48.30
CA ALA A 20 43.11 -90.03 48.39
C ALA A 20 44.31 -90.74 47.75
N VAL A 21 44.93 -90.08 46.78
CA VAL A 21 46.19 -90.48 46.16
C VAL A 21 47.29 -89.54 46.67
N THR A 22 48.26 -90.10 47.40
CA THR A 22 49.48 -89.39 47.80
C THR A 22 50.62 -89.75 46.84
N GLY A 23 51.68 -88.97 46.76
CA GLY A 23 52.75 -89.26 45.81
C GLY A 23 54.05 -88.53 46.09
N GLN A 24 55.15 -89.08 45.57
CA GLN A 24 56.51 -88.56 45.69
C GLN A 24 57.07 -88.23 44.32
N ASN A 25 57.75 -87.07 44.19
CA ASN A 25 58.32 -86.57 42.93
C ASN A 25 57.30 -86.52 41.77
N VAL A 26 56.05 -86.23 42.11
CA VAL A 26 54.89 -86.22 41.20
C VAL A 26 54.77 -84.92 40.40
N SER A 27 54.12 -84.98 39.25
CA SER A 27 53.88 -83.85 38.35
C SER A 27 52.46 -83.27 38.48
N TRP A 28 51.90 -83.24 39.69
CA TRP A 28 50.50 -82.87 39.91
C TRP A 28 50.13 -81.42 39.56
N ALA A 29 51.11 -80.52 39.42
CA ALA A 29 50.87 -79.17 38.92
C ALA A 29 50.23 -79.12 37.52
N ARG A 30 50.33 -80.22 36.75
CA ARG A 30 49.74 -80.36 35.41
C ARG A 30 48.36 -81.03 35.40
N VAL A 31 47.88 -81.45 36.56
CA VAL A 31 46.63 -82.19 36.73
C VAL A 31 45.53 -81.21 37.11
N MET A 32 44.36 -81.33 36.48
CA MET A 32 43.17 -80.56 36.86
C MET A 32 42.01 -81.49 37.24
N GLU A 33 41.00 -80.92 37.87
CA GLU A 33 39.74 -81.61 38.15
C GLU A 33 39.13 -82.15 36.85
N GLY A 34 38.67 -83.39 36.88
CA GLY A 34 38.13 -84.13 35.73
C GLY A 34 39.14 -84.92 34.89
N ASP A 35 40.45 -84.84 35.17
CA ASP A 35 41.45 -85.76 34.60
C ASP A 35 41.31 -87.17 35.21
N PHE A 36 41.89 -88.20 34.60
CA PHE A 36 41.68 -89.60 35.01
C PHE A 36 42.95 -90.25 35.57
N PHE A 37 42.93 -90.65 36.83
CA PHE A 37 44.02 -91.39 37.48
C PHE A 37 43.86 -92.90 37.27
N GLY A 38 44.98 -93.60 36.98
CA GLY A 38 45.05 -95.07 36.93
C GLY A 38 45.21 -95.66 35.52
N ALA A 39 45.50 -94.83 34.51
CA ALA A 39 45.68 -95.26 33.12
C ALA A 39 46.75 -96.38 32.98
N HIS A 40 47.77 -96.38 33.84
CA HIS A 40 48.85 -97.37 33.88
C HIS A 40 48.40 -98.78 34.25
N VAL A 41 47.24 -98.91 34.91
CA VAL A 41 46.63 -100.20 35.28
C VAL A 41 45.28 -100.43 34.59
N GLY A 42 44.96 -99.61 33.58
CA GLY A 42 43.69 -99.71 32.86
C GLY A 42 42.46 -99.32 33.67
N LEU A 43 42.63 -98.55 34.76
CA LEU A 43 41.55 -98.03 35.59
C LEU A 43 41.50 -96.51 35.41
N ALA A 44 40.45 -95.96 34.79
CA ALA A 44 40.35 -94.51 34.55
C ALA A 44 39.40 -93.86 35.56
N ILE A 45 39.92 -93.46 36.73
CA ILE A 45 39.09 -92.85 37.78
C ILE A 45 39.19 -91.32 37.70
N PRO A 46 38.07 -90.59 37.54
CA PRO A 46 38.07 -89.14 37.50
C PRO A 46 38.62 -88.54 38.80
N ILE A 47 39.39 -87.48 38.66
CA ILE A 47 39.93 -86.67 39.74
C ILE A 47 38.87 -85.61 40.10
N GLU A 48 38.46 -85.58 41.36
CA GLU A 48 37.49 -84.63 41.91
C GLU A 48 38.16 -83.33 42.33
N ALA A 49 39.33 -83.41 42.96
CA ALA A 49 40.05 -82.25 43.47
C ALA A 49 41.56 -82.48 43.48
N VAL A 50 42.34 -81.43 43.27
CA VAL A 50 43.80 -81.42 43.42
C VAL A 50 44.16 -80.38 44.48
N SER A 51 44.72 -80.81 45.62
CA SER A 51 45.00 -79.91 46.74
C SER A 51 46.36 -80.21 47.36
N GLY A 52 47.26 -79.22 47.36
CA GLY A 52 48.43 -79.14 48.24
C GLY A 52 49.33 -80.38 48.33
N GLY A 53 49.48 -81.16 47.27
CA GLY A 53 50.24 -82.41 47.30
C GLY A 53 49.39 -83.65 47.62
N THR A 54 48.11 -83.68 47.24
CA THR A 54 47.28 -84.89 47.19
C THR A 54 46.25 -84.74 46.07
N ILE A 55 45.93 -85.84 45.41
CA ILE A 55 44.81 -85.92 44.46
C ILE A 55 43.65 -86.65 45.14
N THR A 56 42.43 -86.11 45.02
CA THR A 56 41.20 -86.77 45.47
C THR A 56 40.45 -87.32 44.25
N LEU A 57 40.16 -88.61 44.25
CA LEU A 57 39.37 -89.28 43.22
C LEU A 57 37.88 -89.14 43.49
N ALA A 58 37.09 -88.93 42.44
CA ALA A 58 35.64 -88.86 42.52
C ALA A 58 35.02 -90.16 43.04
N PHE A 59 35.67 -91.30 42.79
CA PHE A 59 35.24 -92.62 43.24
C PHE A 59 36.36 -93.36 43.98
N PRO A 60 36.04 -94.21 44.96
CA PRO A 60 37.02 -95.05 45.65
C PRO A 60 37.82 -95.91 44.67
N TRP A 61 39.12 -96.09 44.93
CA TRP A 61 40.02 -96.87 44.09
C TRP A 61 39.62 -98.35 44.06
N PRO A 62 39.24 -98.88 42.88
CA PRO A 62 38.74 -100.26 42.76
C PRO A 62 39.87 -101.28 42.60
N GLY A 63 41.10 -100.83 42.34
CA GLY A 63 42.26 -101.70 42.15
C GLY A 63 42.89 -102.15 43.48
N ALA A 64 43.85 -103.06 43.39
CA ALA A 64 44.71 -103.40 44.52
C ALA A 64 45.45 -102.14 45.03
N SER A 65 45.74 -102.10 46.33
CA SER A 65 46.49 -101.01 46.95
C SER A 65 47.85 -100.85 46.26
N GLN A 66 48.16 -99.61 45.87
CA GLN A 66 49.46 -99.22 45.33
C GLN A 66 50.22 -98.47 46.43
N THR A 67 51.48 -98.82 46.66
CA THR A 67 52.37 -98.10 47.58
C THR A 67 53.62 -97.74 46.82
N ASP A 68 53.85 -96.44 46.67
CA ASP A 68 54.94 -95.81 45.93
C ASP A 68 55.20 -96.48 44.57
N ALA A 69 54.12 -96.74 43.83
CA ALA A 69 54.15 -97.36 42.52
C ALA A 69 54.15 -96.31 41.39
N PRO A 70 54.65 -96.63 40.18
CA PRO A 70 54.47 -95.77 39.01
C PRO A 70 53.00 -95.49 38.76
N TYR A 71 52.68 -94.27 38.32
CA TYR A 71 51.32 -93.87 37.98
C TYR A 71 51.27 -93.23 36.58
N ALA A 72 50.09 -93.27 35.98
CA ALA A 72 49.77 -92.46 34.82
C ALA A 72 48.39 -91.81 34.99
N ILE A 73 48.33 -90.51 34.72
CA ILE A 73 47.09 -89.73 34.64
C ILE A 73 46.84 -89.35 33.19
N GLN A 74 45.65 -89.66 32.71
CA GLN A 74 45.18 -89.25 31.39
C GLN A 74 44.44 -87.92 31.52
N GLN A 75 44.90 -86.90 30.80
CA GLN A 75 44.22 -85.61 30.76
C GLN A 75 42.89 -85.70 29.98
N LYS A 76 41.85 -85.00 30.47
CA LYS A 76 40.60 -84.82 29.73
C LYS A 76 40.82 -83.80 28.61
N GLY A 77 40.53 -84.18 27.36
CA GLY A 77 40.85 -83.38 26.17
C GLY A 77 40.20 -81.98 26.15
N ASP A 78 40.94 -81.01 25.60
CA ASP A 78 40.56 -79.59 25.58
C ASP A 78 39.21 -79.31 24.91
N VAL A 79 38.85 -80.07 23.85
CA VAL A 79 37.57 -79.93 23.15
C VAL A 79 36.39 -80.22 24.09
N THR A 80 36.51 -81.24 24.93
CA THR A 80 35.45 -81.61 25.89
C THR A 80 35.33 -80.58 27.02
N ARG A 81 36.45 -80.00 27.45
CA ARG A 81 36.42 -78.89 28.43
C ARG A 81 35.82 -77.61 27.83
N PHE A 82 36.13 -77.32 26.57
CA PHE A 82 35.56 -76.17 25.86
C PHE A 82 34.04 -76.32 25.65
N GLN A 83 33.58 -77.51 25.27
CA GLN A 83 32.15 -77.80 25.12
C GLN A 83 31.36 -77.65 26.42
N GLU A 84 31.90 -78.11 27.56
CA GLU A 84 31.26 -77.89 28.87
C GLU A 84 31.22 -76.41 29.27
N ARG A 85 32.26 -75.64 28.96
CA ARG A 85 32.25 -74.18 29.20
C ARG A 85 31.21 -73.46 28.36
N ILE A 86 31.04 -73.83 27.08
CA ILE A 86 29.98 -73.28 26.24
C ILE A 86 28.60 -73.66 26.80
N ARG A 87 28.42 -74.91 27.23
CA ARG A 87 27.16 -75.36 27.82
C ARG A 87 26.79 -74.53 29.06
N LEU A 88 27.73 -74.34 29.98
CA LEU A 88 27.53 -73.51 31.18
C LEU A 88 27.26 -72.03 30.83
N LEU A 89 27.89 -71.50 29.79
CA LEU A 89 27.63 -70.15 29.31
C LEU A 89 26.21 -70.01 28.74
N VAL A 90 25.74 -71.00 27.98
CA VAL A 90 24.39 -71.03 27.42
C VAL A 90 23.34 -71.17 28.53
N GLU A 91 23.56 -72.04 29.51
CA GLU A 91 22.69 -72.14 30.71
C GLU A 91 22.69 -70.83 31.51
N GLY A 92 23.82 -70.13 31.60
CA GLY A 92 23.90 -68.79 32.22
C GLY A 92 23.06 -67.75 31.48
N LEU A 93 23.10 -67.75 30.14
CA LEU A 93 22.31 -66.84 29.31
C LEU A 93 20.81 -67.09 29.43
N THR A 94 20.35 -68.35 29.48
CA THR A 94 18.91 -68.67 29.66
C THR A 94 18.40 -68.26 31.04
N THR A 95 19.27 -68.24 32.05
CA THR A 95 18.90 -67.81 33.40
C THR A 95 18.73 -66.27 33.49
N ILE A 96 19.52 -65.51 32.71
CA ILE A 96 19.38 -64.05 32.62
C ILE A 96 18.05 -63.68 31.95
N ASP A 97 17.68 -64.34 30.85
CA ASP A 97 16.40 -64.07 30.16
C ASP A 97 15.19 -64.35 31.08
N ALA A 98 15.25 -65.43 31.88
CA ALA A 98 14.20 -65.73 32.85
C ALA A 98 14.13 -64.70 33.99
N ALA A 99 15.27 -64.19 34.47
CA ALA A 99 15.32 -63.16 35.51
C ALA A 99 14.79 -61.81 35.01
N VAL A 100 15.11 -61.43 33.76
CA VAL A 100 14.58 -60.21 33.12
C VAL A 100 13.07 -60.32 32.91
N ALA A 101 12.58 -61.47 32.43
CA ALA A 101 11.15 -61.70 32.26
C ALA A 101 10.39 -61.62 33.60
N ALA A 102 10.93 -62.22 34.68
CA ALA A 102 10.32 -62.16 36.01
C ALA A 102 10.28 -60.73 36.58
N ALA A 103 11.34 -59.94 36.40
CA ALA A 103 11.37 -58.54 36.85
C ALA A 103 10.36 -57.66 36.12
N VAL A 104 10.15 -57.90 34.81
CA VAL A 104 9.14 -57.19 34.02
C VAL A 104 7.72 -57.59 34.45
N GLU A 105 7.48 -58.88 34.73
CA GLU A 105 6.18 -59.33 35.25
C GLU A 105 5.87 -58.75 36.64
N GLU A 106 6.87 -58.58 37.50
CA GLU A 106 6.71 -57.96 38.82
C GLU A 106 6.36 -56.46 38.72
N GLU A 107 7.08 -55.68 37.89
CA GLU A 107 6.72 -54.27 37.65
C GLU A 107 5.34 -54.12 37.00
N LEU A 108 4.97 -55.02 36.08
CA LEU A 108 3.66 -55.01 35.45
C LEU A 108 2.55 -55.37 36.45
N ALA A 109 2.81 -56.32 37.36
CA ALA A 109 1.90 -56.69 38.44
C ALA A 109 1.70 -55.54 39.44
N ASP A 110 2.73 -54.73 39.72
CA ASP A 110 2.61 -53.54 40.55
C ASP A 110 1.81 -52.41 39.87
N PHE A 111 2.03 -52.19 38.56
CA PHE A 111 1.25 -51.21 37.79
C PHE A 111 -0.22 -51.62 37.67
N VAL A 112 -0.50 -52.90 37.38
CA VAL A 112 -1.87 -53.42 37.30
C VAL A 112 -2.49 -53.54 38.69
N GLY A 113 -1.71 -53.85 39.73
CA GLY A 113 -2.15 -53.97 41.13
C GLY A 113 -2.50 -52.63 41.79
N SER A 114 -1.92 -51.53 41.32
CA SER A 114 -2.24 -50.17 41.77
C SER A 114 -3.45 -49.55 41.05
N ALA A 115 -3.83 -50.07 39.88
CA ALA A 115 -5.00 -49.59 39.13
C ALA A 115 -6.35 -49.80 39.87
N PRO A 116 -6.60 -50.91 40.58
CA PRO A 116 -7.78 -51.09 41.43
C PRO A 116 -7.90 -50.07 42.55
N GLU A 117 -6.80 -49.65 43.20
CA GLU A 117 -6.83 -48.65 44.26
C GLU A 117 -7.10 -47.25 43.70
N LEU A 118 -6.61 -46.93 42.49
CA LEU A 118 -6.93 -45.69 41.80
C LEU A 118 -8.40 -45.66 41.33
N LEU A 119 -8.88 -46.77 40.75
CA LEU A 119 -10.28 -46.94 40.36
C LEU A 119 -11.21 -46.95 41.57
N ARG A 120 -10.79 -47.55 42.68
CA ARG A 120 -11.49 -47.53 43.96
C ARG A 120 -11.53 -46.12 44.53
N SER A 121 -10.44 -45.35 44.47
CA SER A 121 -10.43 -43.95 44.90
C SER A 121 -11.36 -43.09 44.04
N LEU A 122 -11.42 -43.34 42.74
CA LEU A 122 -12.33 -42.65 41.83
C LEU A 122 -13.80 -43.07 42.07
N ALA A 123 -14.04 -44.36 42.36
CA ALA A 123 -15.36 -44.89 42.73
C ALA A 123 -15.80 -44.42 44.12
N ASP A 124 -14.88 -44.30 45.08
CA ASP A 124 -15.11 -43.77 46.42
C ASP A 124 -15.42 -42.27 46.35
N PHE A 125 -14.74 -41.52 45.46
CA PHE A 125 -15.09 -40.14 45.16
C PHE A 125 -16.47 -40.01 44.50
N ALA A 126 -16.77 -40.84 43.49
CA ALA A 126 -18.08 -40.85 42.82
C ALA A 126 -19.21 -41.25 43.79
N ALA A 127 -18.97 -42.24 44.66
CA ALA A 127 -19.89 -42.64 45.72
C ALA A 127 -20.04 -41.57 46.82
N ALA A 128 -18.96 -40.85 47.17
CA ALA A 128 -19.00 -39.75 48.14
C ALA A 128 -19.85 -38.57 47.65
N ILE A 129 -19.95 -38.35 46.33
CA ILE A 129 -20.88 -37.41 45.71
C ILE A 129 -22.23 -38.06 45.32
N GLY A 130 -22.48 -39.28 45.77
CA GLY A 130 -23.75 -39.98 45.62
C GLY A 130 -24.04 -40.55 44.23
N ASN A 131 -23.05 -40.63 43.35
CA ASN A 131 -23.20 -41.01 41.94
C ASN A 131 -24.33 -40.24 41.24
N ASP A 132 -24.56 -38.98 41.62
CA ASP A 132 -25.67 -38.19 41.12
C ASP A 132 -25.25 -37.33 39.91
N PRO A 133 -25.63 -37.70 38.67
CA PRO A 133 -25.30 -36.92 37.48
C PRO A 133 -25.96 -35.53 37.46
N ASN A 134 -26.92 -35.27 38.33
CA ASN A 134 -27.60 -33.98 38.50
C ASN A 134 -27.35 -33.37 39.90
N PHE A 135 -26.22 -33.69 40.53
CA PHE A 135 -25.87 -33.29 41.91
C PHE A 135 -26.22 -31.84 42.26
N ALA A 136 -25.97 -30.89 41.35
CA ALA A 136 -26.31 -29.48 41.54
C ALA A 136 -27.82 -29.26 41.75
N ALA A 137 -28.68 -29.90 40.95
CA ALA A 137 -30.14 -29.80 41.09
C ALA A 137 -30.63 -30.47 42.38
N THR A 138 -30.06 -31.61 42.75
CA THR A 138 -30.39 -32.34 43.98
C THR A 138 -30.01 -31.55 45.23
N ILE A 139 -28.82 -30.91 45.25
CA ILE A 139 -28.41 -30.02 46.34
C ILE A 139 -29.33 -28.80 46.43
N PHE A 140 -29.74 -28.19 45.31
CA PHE A 140 -30.69 -27.08 45.31
C PHE A 140 -32.07 -27.48 45.87
N ALA A 141 -32.57 -28.68 45.52
CA ALA A 141 -33.81 -29.20 46.07
C ALA A 141 -33.70 -29.50 47.58
N GLN A 142 -32.57 -30.05 48.03
CA GLN A 142 -32.29 -30.34 49.44
C GLN A 142 -32.20 -29.05 50.30
N LEU A 143 -31.60 -27.98 49.77
CA LEU A 143 -31.55 -26.68 50.43
C LEU A 143 -32.96 -26.04 50.59
N GLY A 144 -33.89 -26.35 49.69
CA GLY A 144 -35.29 -25.93 49.78
C GLY A 144 -36.05 -26.50 51.00
N PHE A 145 -35.55 -27.56 51.64
CA PHE A 145 -36.12 -28.15 52.86
C PHE A 145 -35.51 -27.59 54.16
N ARG A 146 -34.54 -26.67 54.08
CA ARG A 146 -33.97 -25.99 55.25
C ARG A 146 -34.84 -24.80 55.66
N LEU A 147 -34.93 -24.56 56.98
CA LEU A 147 -35.62 -23.39 57.51
C LEU A 147 -34.80 -22.12 57.20
N ARG A 148 -35.43 -21.11 56.62
CA ARG A 148 -34.84 -19.79 56.43
C ARG A 148 -34.86 -19.03 57.74
N VAL A 149 -33.79 -18.29 58.02
CA VAL A 149 -33.62 -17.51 59.27
C VAL A 149 -33.97 -16.03 59.09
N ASP A 150 -34.25 -15.60 57.87
CA ASP A 150 -34.39 -14.21 57.45
C ASP A 150 -35.82 -13.84 57.01
N THR A 151 -36.74 -14.80 56.95
CA THR A 151 -38.12 -14.59 56.54
C THR A 151 -39.03 -15.65 57.13
N ASP A 152 -40.20 -15.25 57.63
CA ASP A 152 -41.20 -16.15 58.17
C ASP A 152 -41.68 -17.15 57.10
N GLN A 153 -41.55 -18.44 57.40
CA GLN A 153 -42.04 -19.52 56.56
C GLN A 153 -43.33 -20.10 57.15
N GLY A 154 -44.42 -20.08 56.38
CA GLY A 154 -45.70 -20.69 56.75
C GLY A 154 -45.63 -22.22 56.75
N LEU A 155 -44.99 -22.80 57.76
CA LEU A 155 -44.85 -24.25 57.88
C LEU A 155 -46.16 -24.91 58.31
N SER A 156 -46.43 -26.10 57.78
CA SER A 156 -47.52 -26.93 58.29
C SER A 156 -47.20 -27.48 59.70
N PRO A 157 -48.21 -27.77 60.53
CA PRO A 157 -48.00 -28.35 61.87
C PRO A 157 -47.15 -29.62 61.87
N ALA A 158 -47.26 -30.46 60.83
CA ALA A 158 -46.48 -31.68 60.67
C ALA A 158 -45.00 -31.43 60.31
N GLN A 159 -44.70 -30.30 59.67
CA GLN A 159 -43.32 -29.85 59.41
C GLN A 159 -42.71 -29.26 60.70
N MET A 160 -43.48 -28.50 61.49
CA MET A 160 -43.01 -27.98 62.78
C MET A 160 -42.71 -29.10 63.80
N GLN A 161 -43.52 -30.16 63.82
CA GLN A 161 -43.29 -31.31 64.68
C GLN A 161 -42.00 -32.07 64.29
N ARG A 162 -41.76 -32.26 62.99
CA ARG A 162 -40.50 -32.84 62.49
C ARG A 162 -39.30 -31.95 62.75
N GLY A 163 -39.44 -30.63 62.65
CA GLY A 163 -38.37 -29.68 62.97
C GLY A 163 -37.93 -29.77 64.43
N ARG A 164 -38.88 -29.84 65.37
CA ARG A 164 -38.59 -30.05 66.80
C ARG A 164 -37.87 -31.38 67.05
N ALA A 165 -38.34 -32.45 66.40
CA ALA A 165 -37.76 -33.79 66.54
C ALA A 165 -36.36 -33.92 65.97
N ASN A 166 -36.10 -33.29 64.83
CA ASN A 166 -34.79 -33.30 64.20
C ASN A 166 -33.76 -32.47 64.97
N LEU A 167 -34.20 -31.39 65.64
CA LEU A 167 -33.36 -30.61 66.55
C LEU A 167 -33.18 -31.29 67.92
N GLY A 168 -33.81 -32.46 68.13
CA GLY A 168 -33.72 -33.24 69.36
C GLY A 168 -34.38 -32.55 70.56
N LEU A 169 -35.15 -31.49 70.34
CA LEU A 169 -35.74 -30.66 71.41
C LEU A 169 -36.84 -31.38 72.18
N ASP A 170 -37.43 -32.43 71.60
CA ASP A 170 -38.35 -33.34 72.27
C ASP A 170 -37.66 -34.33 73.22
N LYS A 171 -36.31 -34.37 73.24
CA LYS A 171 -35.52 -35.20 74.16
C LYS A 171 -34.81 -34.40 75.26
N VAL A 172 -35.00 -33.07 75.31
CA VAL A 172 -34.36 -32.22 76.31
C VAL A 172 -35.37 -31.89 77.43
N SER A 173 -35.18 -32.51 78.60
CA SER A 173 -35.85 -32.13 79.84
C SER A 173 -34.87 -31.33 80.71
N ASN A 174 -35.11 -30.03 80.88
CA ASN A 174 -34.20 -29.11 81.59
C ASN A 174 -34.43 -29.05 83.12
N LEU A 175 -34.74 -30.17 83.75
CA LEU A 175 -35.26 -30.16 85.13
C LEU A 175 -34.29 -30.64 86.22
N ALA A 176 -33.06 -31.12 85.91
CA ALA A 176 -32.03 -31.30 86.95
C ALA A 176 -30.57 -31.27 86.45
N PRO A 177 -29.59 -30.75 87.23
CA PRO A 177 -28.24 -30.42 86.76
C PRO A 177 -27.27 -31.59 86.52
N GLY A 178 -27.65 -32.83 86.81
CA GLY A 178 -26.79 -34.02 86.69
C GLY A 178 -26.78 -34.68 85.30
N GLU A 179 -27.63 -34.22 84.38
CA GLU A 179 -27.80 -34.79 83.03
C GLU A 179 -27.33 -33.85 81.92
N TYR A 180 -26.41 -32.92 82.21
CA TYR A 180 -25.77 -32.14 81.14
C TYR A 180 -24.72 -33.00 80.41
N PRO A 181 -24.83 -33.20 79.08
CA PRO A 181 -23.93 -34.10 78.36
C PRO A 181 -22.68 -33.34 77.89
N VAL A 182 -21.54 -33.60 78.54
CA VAL A 182 -20.23 -33.48 77.89
C VAL A 182 -19.31 -34.54 78.51
N SER A 183 -19.22 -35.71 77.88
CA SER A 183 -18.33 -36.79 78.31
C SER A 183 -16.96 -36.68 77.63
N SER A 184 -15.93 -37.25 78.25
CA SER A 184 -14.51 -37.30 77.86
C SER A 184 -14.23 -37.64 76.38
N LEU A 185 -15.18 -38.25 75.67
CA LEU A 185 -15.12 -38.50 74.22
C LEU A 185 -15.06 -37.19 73.41
N GLN A 186 -15.72 -36.13 73.87
CA GLN A 186 -15.70 -34.82 73.22
C GLN A 186 -14.35 -34.13 73.39
N ALA A 187 -13.68 -34.31 74.53
CA ALA A 187 -12.33 -33.80 74.77
C ALA A 187 -11.28 -34.51 73.88
N SER A 188 -11.37 -35.84 73.72
CA SER A 188 -10.48 -36.60 72.82
C SER A 188 -10.72 -36.28 71.34
N ALA A 189 -11.97 -36.08 70.92
CA ALA A 189 -12.29 -35.69 69.55
C ALA A 189 -11.80 -34.27 69.21
N ILE A 190 -11.92 -33.32 70.15
CA ILE A 190 -11.39 -31.96 69.99
C ILE A 190 -9.86 -31.99 69.94
N ALA A 191 -9.19 -32.74 70.82
CA ALA A 191 -7.73 -32.86 70.81
C ALA A 191 -7.19 -33.46 69.50
N ALA A 192 -7.87 -34.48 68.95
CA ALA A 192 -7.52 -35.08 67.67
C ALA A 192 -7.73 -34.10 66.50
N ALA A 193 -8.87 -33.41 66.44
CA ALA A 193 -9.16 -32.43 65.40
C ALA A 193 -8.15 -31.26 65.40
N VAL A 194 -7.79 -30.76 66.58
CA VAL A 194 -6.78 -29.70 66.75
C VAL A 194 -5.39 -30.17 66.31
N ALA A 195 -5.01 -31.42 66.59
CA ALA A 195 -3.72 -31.97 66.14
C ALA A 195 -3.66 -32.18 64.62
N THR A 196 -4.77 -32.59 63.99
CA THR A 196 -4.89 -32.71 62.53
C THR A 196 -4.84 -31.34 61.87
N GLU A 197 -5.55 -30.34 62.40
CA GLU A 197 -5.53 -28.98 61.88
C GLU A 197 -4.15 -28.32 62.07
N ALA A 198 -3.48 -28.53 63.20
CA ALA A 198 -2.14 -28.02 63.47
C ALA A 198 -1.10 -28.63 62.51
N SER A 199 -1.21 -29.92 62.21
CA SER A 199 -0.35 -30.59 61.23
C SER A 199 -0.61 -30.09 59.81
N ALA A 200 -1.87 -29.95 59.41
CA ALA A 200 -2.24 -29.41 58.09
C ALA A 200 -1.78 -27.96 57.91
N ARG A 201 -1.92 -27.12 58.96
CA ARG A 201 -1.45 -25.74 58.97
C ARG A 201 0.08 -25.66 58.89
N SER A 202 0.79 -26.53 59.62
CA SER A 202 2.25 -26.57 59.58
C SER A 202 2.78 -27.02 58.22
N ALA A 203 2.13 -27.98 57.57
CA ALA A 203 2.45 -28.41 56.20
C ALA A 203 2.18 -27.30 55.16
N ALA A 204 1.05 -26.59 55.28
CA ALA A 204 0.73 -25.46 54.41
C ALA A 204 1.70 -24.28 54.59
N ILE A 205 2.11 -24.00 55.84
CA ILE A 205 3.14 -22.99 56.13
C ILE A 205 4.50 -23.42 55.57
N ALA A 206 4.86 -24.70 55.70
CA ALA A 206 6.12 -25.22 55.13
C ALA A 206 6.12 -25.18 53.60
N GLN A 207 5.00 -25.43 52.93
CA GLN A 207 4.86 -25.22 51.48
C GLN A 207 4.99 -23.74 51.11
N LEU A 208 4.32 -22.84 51.84
CA LEU A 208 4.42 -21.40 51.59
C LEU A 208 5.85 -20.88 51.80
N VAL A 209 6.53 -21.32 52.87
CA VAL A 209 7.93 -20.98 53.16
C VAL A 209 8.88 -21.66 52.17
N GLY A 210 8.55 -22.84 51.65
CA GLY A 210 9.32 -23.55 50.63
C GLY A 210 9.21 -22.93 49.23
N SER A 211 8.08 -22.28 48.90
CA SER A 211 7.87 -21.53 47.66
C SER A 211 8.32 -20.06 47.74
N ALA A 212 8.53 -19.53 48.95
CA ALA A 212 9.01 -18.16 49.16
C ALA A 212 10.40 -17.87 48.56
N PRO A 213 11.39 -18.78 48.59
CA PRO A 213 12.70 -18.60 47.94
C PRO A 213 12.59 -18.32 46.44
N GLU A 214 11.78 -19.08 45.70
CA GLU A 214 11.60 -18.88 44.25
C GLU A 214 10.92 -17.54 43.93
N PHE A 215 9.96 -17.14 44.76
CA PHE A 215 9.32 -15.82 44.66
C PHE A 215 10.27 -14.67 45.00
N LEU A 216 11.10 -14.83 46.04
CA LEU A 216 12.11 -13.85 46.45
C LEU A 216 13.23 -13.74 45.42
N ASP A 217 13.61 -14.85 44.78
CA ASP A 217 14.57 -14.88 43.68
C ASP A 217 14.02 -14.11 42.47
N THR A 218 12.75 -14.33 42.12
CA THR A 218 12.07 -13.55 41.07
C THR A 218 12.04 -12.05 41.41
N PHE A 219 11.76 -11.67 42.67
CA PHE A 219 11.81 -10.27 43.08
C PHE A 219 13.23 -9.68 43.06
N ALA A 220 14.25 -10.46 43.42
CA ALA A 220 15.64 -10.06 43.37
C ALA A 220 16.12 -9.89 41.91
N GLU A 221 15.72 -10.78 41.01
CA GLU A 221 15.98 -10.68 39.57
C GLU A 221 15.31 -9.45 38.97
N ILE A 222 14.05 -9.17 39.31
CA ILE A 222 13.34 -7.96 38.86
C ILE A 222 14.02 -6.70 39.41
N ALA A 223 14.38 -6.68 40.70
CA ALA A 223 15.07 -5.56 41.32
C ALA A 223 16.45 -5.30 40.67
N ALA A 224 17.21 -6.37 40.40
CA ALA A 224 18.48 -6.29 39.69
C ALA A 224 18.31 -5.84 38.23
N ALA A 225 17.28 -6.34 37.53
CA ALA A 225 16.97 -5.97 36.13
C ALA A 225 16.59 -4.49 35.97
N ILE A 226 15.97 -3.87 36.99
CA ILE A 226 15.72 -2.42 37.03
C ILE A 226 16.86 -1.62 37.69
N GLY A 227 18.02 -2.25 37.90
CA GLY A 227 19.23 -1.62 38.42
C GLY A 227 19.17 -1.23 39.89
N ASN A 228 18.32 -1.88 40.68
CA ASN A 228 18.05 -1.56 42.09
C ASN A 228 17.74 -0.07 42.33
N ASN A 229 17.12 0.60 41.36
CA ASN A 229 16.87 2.03 41.41
C ASN A 229 15.47 2.31 42.01
N PRO A 230 15.34 2.74 43.28
CA PRO A 230 14.05 3.04 43.89
C PRO A 230 13.32 4.22 43.21
N ASN A 231 14.04 5.02 42.42
CA ASN A 231 13.52 6.14 41.64
C ASN A 231 13.52 5.82 40.14
N PHE A 232 13.46 4.54 39.75
CA PHE A 232 13.51 4.12 38.34
C PHE A 232 12.52 4.91 37.47
N LEU A 233 11.27 5.02 37.92
CA LEU A 233 10.23 5.77 37.20
C LEU A 233 10.58 7.25 37.05
N THR A 234 11.05 7.89 38.12
CA THR A 234 11.49 9.30 38.12
C THR A 234 12.68 9.50 37.20
N THR A 235 13.61 8.54 37.16
CA THR A 235 14.80 8.58 36.30
C THR A 235 14.41 8.50 34.82
N ILE A 236 13.51 7.57 34.47
CA ILE A 236 12.99 7.43 33.10
C ILE A 236 12.20 8.68 32.70
N LEU A 237 11.31 9.19 33.56
CA LEU A 237 10.54 10.40 33.28
C LEU A 237 11.43 11.64 33.12
N THR A 238 12.47 11.77 33.93
CA THR A 238 13.45 12.86 33.81
C THR A 238 14.24 12.74 32.51
N ALA A 239 14.71 11.54 32.15
CA ALA A 239 15.43 11.31 30.89
C ALA A 239 14.55 11.57 29.65
N LEU A 240 13.26 11.22 29.71
CA LEU A 240 12.30 11.54 28.65
C LEU A 240 12.00 13.05 28.60
N GLY A 241 11.92 13.73 29.74
CA GLY A 241 11.74 15.18 29.83
C GLY A 241 12.90 15.99 29.26
N LEU A 242 14.09 15.38 29.13
CA LEU A 242 15.26 15.98 28.47
C LEU A 242 15.30 15.75 26.95
N ARG A 243 14.36 14.99 26.38
CA ARG A 243 14.26 14.78 24.93
C ARG A 243 13.41 15.86 24.27
N LEU A 244 13.83 16.26 23.08
CA LEU A 244 13.10 17.22 22.25
C LEU A 244 11.85 16.56 21.65
N ARG A 245 10.66 17.11 21.91
CA ARG A 245 9.44 16.76 21.17
C ARG A 245 9.53 17.15 19.69
N VAL A 246 8.95 16.33 18.82
CA VAL A 246 8.89 16.55 17.36
C VAL A 246 7.46 16.76 16.84
N ASP A 247 6.47 16.56 17.71
CA ASP A 247 5.04 16.61 17.40
C ASP A 247 4.38 17.94 17.81
N ALA A 248 5.01 18.71 18.70
CA ALA A 248 4.50 20.00 19.17
C ALA A 248 5.61 20.94 19.67
N PRO A 249 5.38 22.27 19.65
CA PRO A 249 6.29 23.25 20.25
C PRO A 249 6.48 23.02 21.75
N GLN A 250 7.69 23.21 22.25
CA GLN A 250 8.02 23.08 23.68
C GLN A 250 8.80 24.30 24.18
N GLY A 251 8.55 24.71 25.42
CA GLY A 251 9.29 25.79 26.07
C GLY A 251 10.64 25.28 26.56
N LEU A 252 11.73 25.80 25.99
CA LEU A 252 13.11 25.47 26.39
C LEU A 252 13.86 26.72 26.85
N SER A 253 14.71 26.57 27.85
CA SER A 253 15.67 27.59 28.25
C SER A 253 16.73 27.85 27.16
N ALA A 254 17.46 28.96 27.25
CA ALA A 254 18.51 29.31 26.30
C ALA A 254 19.63 28.24 26.24
N GLU A 255 20.01 27.68 27.39
CA GLU A 255 21.02 26.63 27.51
C GLU A 255 20.56 25.32 26.87
N GLN A 256 19.30 24.92 27.11
CA GLN A 256 18.72 23.72 26.47
C GLN A 256 18.60 23.86 24.95
N LYS A 257 18.29 25.06 24.46
CA LYS A 257 18.27 25.36 23.01
C LYS A 257 19.67 25.26 22.40
N LEU A 258 20.70 25.77 23.10
CA LEU A 258 22.08 25.68 22.64
C LEU A 258 22.54 24.23 22.57
N GLN A 259 22.34 23.45 23.64
CA GLN A 259 22.67 22.03 23.66
C GLN A 259 21.91 21.24 22.58
N GLY A 260 20.63 21.55 22.37
CA GLY A 260 19.82 20.95 21.31
C GLY A 260 20.37 21.26 19.91
N LYS A 261 20.81 22.49 19.65
CA LYS A 261 21.44 22.87 18.37
C LYS A 261 22.75 22.14 18.14
N THR A 262 23.62 22.05 19.16
CA THR A 262 24.88 21.30 19.11
C THR A 262 24.63 19.80 18.87
N ASN A 263 23.69 19.19 19.59
CA ASN A 263 23.38 17.76 19.42
C ASN A 263 22.78 17.44 18.03
N LEU A 264 22.13 18.41 17.40
CA LEU A 264 21.60 18.29 16.03
C LEU A 264 22.63 18.63 14.95
N GLY A 265 23.89 18.97 15.32
CA GLY A 265 24.93 19.38 14.39
C GLY A 265 24.64 20.70 13.68
N LEU A 266 23.74 21.52 14.24
CA LEU A 266 23.35 22.83 13.69
C LEU A 266 24.32 23.94 14.10
N ASP A 267 25.36 23.62 14.87
CA ASP A 267 26.45 24.49 15.29
C ASP A 267 27.56 24.62 14.23
N THR A 268 27.59 23.75 13.23
CA THR A 268 28.54 23.75 12.10
C THR A 268 27.92 24.12 10.76
N LEU A 269 26.61 24.40 10.71
CA LEU A 269 25.96 25.04 9.57
C LEU A 269 26.30 26.54 9.56
N GLU A 270 27.56 26.83 9.25
CA GLU A 270 27.93 28.12 8.69
C GLU A 270 27.30 28.16 7.29
N VAL A 271 26.12 28.78 7.18
CA VAL A 271 25.77 29.38 5.90
C VAL A 271 26.82 30.47 5.73
N ASP A 272 27.68 30.33 4.73
CA ASP A 272 28.67 31.33 4.34
C ASP A 272 27.92 32.57 3.84
N ILE A 273 27.37 33.34 4.78
CA ILE A 273 26.59 34.54 4.53
C ILE A 273 27.47 35.57 3.81
N GLU A 274 28.77 35.62 4.13
CA GLU A 274 29.74 36.47 3.43
C GLU A 274 29.82 36.12 1.93
N ALA A 275 29.84 34.84 1.55
CA ALA A 275 29.90 34.44 0.13
C ALA A 275 28.62 34.80 -0.64
N LEU A 276 27.46 34.72 0.01
CA LEU A 276 26.18 35.15 -0.58
C LEU A 276 26.04 36.68 -0.63
N GLU A 277 26.56 37.40 0.36
CA GLU A 277 26.60 38.86 0.37
C GLU A 277 27.49 39.42 -0.74
N ASP A 278 28.65 38.81 -0.99
CA ASP A 278 29.55 39.18 -2.08
C ASP A 278 28.91 38.95 -3.46
N GLU A 279 28.19 37.83 -3.64
CA GLU A 279 27.50 37.53 -4.90
C GLU A 279 26.34 38.50 -5.17
N VAL A 280 25.60 38.90 -4.11
CA VAL A 280 24.54 39.92 -4.19
C VAL A 280 25.11 41.30 -4.52
N VAL A 281 26.23 41.70 -3.93
CA VAL A 281 26.90 42.98 -4.25
C VAL A 281 27.38 43.00 -5.70
N LEU A 282 27.91 41.87 -6.21
CA LEU A 282 28.33 41.75 -7.60
C LEU A 282 27.14 41.82 -8.58
N LEU A 283 26.02 41.20 -8.24
CA LEU A 283 24.78 41.25 -9.02
C LEU A 283 24.18 42.66 -9.05
N ASP A 284 24.16 43.37 -7.92
CA ASP A 284 23.69 44.76 -7.83
C ASP A 284 24.55 45.70 -8.68
N GLY A 285 25.88 45.50 -8.69
CA GLY A 285 26.80 46.21 -9.58
C GLY A 285 26.47 46.01 -11.07
N LYS A 286 26.29 44.75 -11.50
CA LYS A 286 25.95 44.41 -12.89
C LYS A 286 24.60 45.00 -13.33
N ILE A 287 23.62 45.03 -12.43
CA ILE A 287 22.30 45.62 -12.71
C ILE A 287 22.41 47.13 -12.90
N LYS A 288 23.22 47.83 -12.09
CA LYS A 288 23.46 49.27 -12.22
C LYS A 288 24.18 49.65 -13.50
N ASP A 289 25.13 48.84 -13.94
CA ASP A 289 25.84 49.04 -15.21
C ASP A 289 24.89 48.89 -16.40
N GLU A 290 24.05 47.86 -16.40
CA GLU A 290 23.02 47.61 -17.43
C GLU A 290 21.98 48.75 -17.48
N GLU A 291 21.56 49.25 -16.31
CA GLU A 291 20.63 50.39 -16.23
C GLU A 291 21.26 51.67 -16.81
N THR A 292 22.55 51.90 -16.55
CA THR A 292 23.29 53.05 -17.07
C THR A 292 23.46 52.97 -18.59
N PHE A 293 23.78 51.79 -19.11
CA PHE A 293 23.90 51.54 -20.55
C PHE A 293 22.57 51.84 -21.27
N ARG A 294 21.45 51.30 -20.77
CA ARG A 294 20.12 51.56 -21.35
C ARG A 294 19.71 53.03 -21.28
N LYS A 295 20.06 53.74 -20.21
CA LYS A 295 19.79 55.19 -20.10
C LYS A 295 20.57 55.99 -21.16
N GLN A 296 21.81 55.62 -21.45
CA GLN A 296 22.60 56.25 -22.52
C GLN A 296 22.02 55.95 -23.90
N ASP A 297 21.63 54.70 -24.18
CA ASP A 297 21.00 54.33 -25.44
C ASP A 297 19.68 55.07 -25.66
N VAL A 298 18.84 55.16 -24.63
CA VAL A 298 17.58 55.92 -24.70
C VAL A 298 17.84 57.41 -24.92
N ALA A 299 18.83 58.00 -24.26
CA ALA A 299 19.21 59.41 -24.48
C ALA A 299 19.73 59.65 -25.90
N GLY A 300 20.54 58.72 -26.44
CA GLY A 300 21.01 58.78 -27.82
C GLY A 300 19.88 58.69 -28.84
N LEU A 301 18.92 57.78 -28.63
CA LEU A 301 17.72 57.66 -29.47
C LEU A 301 16.84 58.91 -29.40
N GLN A 302 16.66 59.49 -28.21
CA GLN A 302 15.92 60.75 -28.05
C GLN A 302 16.59 61.91 -28.80
N GLY A 303 17.92 62.01 -28.73
CA GLY A 303 18.69 63.00 -29.49
C GLY A 303 18.50 62.85 -31.01
N ALA A 304 18.63 61.63 -31.53
CA ALA A 304 18.44 61.35 -32.95
C ALA A 304 17.02 61.65 -33.45
N ILE A 305 16.00 61.33 -32.64
CA ILE A 305 14.60 61.67 -32.95
C ILE A 305 14.39 63.19 -33.01
N LEU A 306 15.00 63.93 -32.08
CA LEU A 306 14.88 65.39 -32.03
C LEU A 306 15.57 66.06 -33.22
N GLU A 307 16.73 65.55 -33.64
CA GLU A 307 17.47 66.02 -34.81
C GLU A 307 16.70 65.76 -36.11
N GLU A 308 16.14 64.56 -36.27
CA GLU A 308 15.27 64.20 -37.40
C GLU A 308 14.01 65.08 -37.44
N ALA A 309 13.36 65.31 -36.29
CA ALA A 309 12.18 66.18 -36.19
C ALA A 309 12.50 67.63 -36.58
N THR A 310 13.66 68.15 -36.13
CA THR A 310 14.13 69.50 -36.47
C THR A 310 14.44 69.63 -37.95
N THR A 311 15.05 68.61 -38.54
CA THR A 311 15.36 68.55 -39.97
C THR A 311 14.07 68.57 -40.80
N ARG A 312 13.09 67.73 -40.46
CA ARG A 312 11.78 67.71 -41.14
C ARG A 312 11.06 69.05 -41.02
N GLN A 313 11.05 69.66 -39.85
CA GLN A 313 10.42 70.96 -39.66
C GLN A 313 11.08 72.05 -40.53
N THR A 314 12.40 72.01 -40.69
CA THR A 314 13.13 72.93 -41.57
C THR A 314 12.73 72.71 -43.03
N THR A 315 12.67 71.46 -43.49
CA THR A 315 12.21 71.11 -44.85
C THR A 315 10.76 71.52 -45.09
N ASP A 316 9.86 71.30 -44.13
CA ASP A 316 8.46 71.70 -44.23
C ASP A 316 8.32 73.22 -44.29
N ASN A 317 9.11 73.97 -43.53
CA ASN A 317 9.15 75.44 -43.59
C ASN A 317 9.64 75.93 -44.96
N GLU A 318 10.66 75.30 -45.55
CA GLU A 318 11.14 75.63 -46.90
C GLU A 318 10.09 75.32 -47.98
N HIS A 319 9.41 74.18 -47.86
CA HIS A 319 8.28 73.82 -48.74
C HIS A 319 7.14 74.83 -48.61
N HIS A 320 6.78 75.22 -47.38
CA HIS A 320 5.75 76.22 -47.13
C HIS A 320 6.12 77.57 -47.75
N ALA A 321 7.36 78.03 -47.59
CA ALA A 321 7.85 79.26 -48.21
C ALA A 321 7.78 79.21 -49.75
N ARG A 322 8.10 78.06 -50.36
CA ARG A 322 7.96 77.84 -51.81
C ARG A 322 6.50 77.88 -52.27
N ILE A 323 5.58 77.30 -51.51
CA ILE A 323 4.14 77.34 -51.80
C ILE A 323 3.62 78.79 -51.75
N VAL A 324 3.94 79.54 -50.68
CA VAL A 324 3.53 80.94 -50.54
C VAL A 324 4.10 81.82 -51.67
N ALA A 325 5.34 81.57 -52.10
CA ALA A 325 5.91 82.27 -53.25
C ALA A 325 5.15 81.94 -54.57
N ALA A 326 4.77 80.68 -54.77
CA ALA A 326 3.98 80.25 -55.93
C ALA A 326 2.57 80.86 -55.91
N GLU A 327 1.91 80.93 -54.75
CA GLU A 327 0.63 81.62 -54.57
C GLU A 327 0.74 83.12 -54.90
N GLY A 328 1.82 83.78 -54.48
CA GLY A 328 2.11 85.18 -54.82
C GLY A 328 2.29 85.40 -56.33
N ILE A 329 2.95 84.48 -57.02
CA ILE A 329 3.09 84.51 -58.50
C ILE A 329 1.71 84.32 -59.15
N PHE A 330 0.92 83.35 -58.68
CA PHE A 330 -0.42 83.08 -59.19
C PHE A 330 -1.36 84.30 -58.99
N ALA A 331 -1.33 84.95 -57.84
CA ALA A 331 -2.12 86.15 -57.55
C ALA A 331 -1.79 87.31 -58.51
N ARG A 332 -0.50 87.51 -58.84
CA ARG A 332 -0.07 88.53 -59.83
C ARG A 332 -0.56 88.21 -61.25
N LEU A 333 -0.54 86.94 -61.63
CA LEU A 333 -1.07 86.45 -62.91
C LEU A 333 -2.59 86.69 -63.01
N MET A 334 -3.32 86.40 -61.93
CA MET A 334 -4.77 86.64 -61.88
C MET A 334 -5.12 88.13 -61.90
N ALA A 335 -4.35 89.00 -61.23
CA ALA A 335 -4.53 90.45 -61.29
C ALA A 335 -4.30 91.02 -62.71
N ALA A 336 -3.30 90.51 -63.44
CA ALA A 336 -3.04 90.90 -64.83
C ALA A 336 -4.16 90.45 -65.79
N PHE A 337 -4.73 89.26 -65.56
CA PHE A 337 -5.90 88.77 -66.31
C PHE A 337 -7.16 89.60 -65.99
N GLY A 338 -7.41 89.93 -64.72
CA GLY A 338 -8.54 90.76 -64.29
C GLY A 338 -8.52 92.16 -64.92
N ALA A 339 -7.36 92.82 -64.93
CA ALA A 339 -7.20 94.14 -65.53
C ALA A 339 -7.50 94.17 -67.06
N SER A 340 -7.24 93.07 -67.78
CA SER A 340 -7.55 92.96 -69.21
C SER A 340 -9.05 92.71 -69.49
N VAL A 341 -9.74 92.01 -68.60
CA VAL A 341 -11.19 91.75 -68.72
C VAL A 341 -12.01 93.01 -68.40
N ASP A 342 -11.59 93.79 -67.41
CA ASP A 342 -12.26 95.05 -67.05
C ASP A 342 -12.12 96.12 -68.14
N ALA A 343 -10.98 96.21 -68.82
CA ALA A 343 -10.79 97.12 -69.96
C ALA A 343 -11.71 96.80 -71.15
N ILE A 344 -11.95 95.51 -71.44
CA ILE A 344 -12.87 95.05 -72.50
C ILE A 344 -14.34 95.28 -72.09
N ARG A 345 -14.67 95.11 -70.81
CA ARG A 345 -16.01 95.35 -70.25
C ARG A 345 -16.39 96.83 -70.30
N MET A 346 -15.47 97.76 -69.96
CA MET A 346 -15.72 99.20 -70.02
C MET A 346 -15.99 99.72 -71.45
N LEU A 347 -15.29 99.18 -72.46
CA LEU A 347 -15.54 99.49 -73.87
C LEU A 347 -16.92 99.01 -74.36
N LYS A 348 -17.40 97.86 -73.86
CA LYS A 348 -18.71 97.29 -74.21
C LYS A 348 -19.87 97.97 -73.47
N GLU A 349 -19.69 98.39 -72.21
CA GLU A 349 -20.69 99.17 -71.46
C GLU A 349 -20.87 100.60 -72.05
N ALA A 350 -19.83 101.17 -72.67
CA ALA A 350 -19.91 102.43 -73.41
C ALA A 350 -20.76 102.33 -74.69
N LYS A 351 -20.89 101.13 -75.29
CA LYS A 351 -21.73 100.88 -76.48
C LYS A 351 -23.22 101.06 -76.14
N TYR A 352 -23.70 100.46 -75.05
CA TYR A 352 -25.12 100.47 -74.66
C TYR A 352 -25.60 101.82 -74.10
N ARG A 353 -24.70 102.61 -73.50
CA ARG A 353 -24.98 104.02 -73.13
C ARG A 353 -25.35 104.88 -74.35
N ARG A 354 -24.71 104.66 -75.51
CA ARG A 354 -25.09 105.35 -76.77
C ARG A 354 -26.44 104.91 -77.30
N SER A 355 -26.93 103.73 -76.90
CA SER A 355 -28.22 103.17 -77.28
C SER A 355 -29.35 103.53 -76.30
N GLY A 356 -29.11 104.44 -75.35
CA GLY A 356 -30.13 104.95 -74.43
C GLY A 356 -30.43 104.07 -73.22
N ILE A 357 -29.51 103.16 -72.86
CA ILE A 357 -29.56 102.37 -71.61
C ILE A 357 -28.55 102.98 -70.63
N ASP A 358 -29.05 103.55 -69.53
CA ASP A 358 -28.25 104.32 -68.58
C ASP A 358 -27.35 103.44 -67.72
N ALA A 359 -27.80 102.22 -67.41
CA ALA A 359 -27.01 101.21 -66.73
C ALA A 359 -27.26 99.83 -67.35
N ALA A 360 -26.19 99.14 -67.75
CA ALA A 360 -26.27 97.85 -68.43
C ALA A 360 -25.34 96.83 -67.76
N THR A 361 -25.86 95.64 -67.48
CA THR A 361 -25.08 94.44 -67.19
C THR A 361 -25.03 93.59 -68.45
N ILE A 362 -23.83 93.25 -68.91
CA ILE A 362 -23.59 92.46 -70.11
C ILE A 362 -23.02 91.09 -69.76
N ASP A 363 -23.33 90.07 -70.57
CA ASP A 363 -22.73 88.75 -70.42
C ASP A 363 -21.28 88.71 -70.95
N ALA A 364 -20.60 87.58 -70.77
CA ALA A 364 -19.23 87.36 -71.23
C ALA A 364 -19.06 87.54 -72.76
N ALA A 365 -20.14 87.38 -73.54
CA ALA A 365 -20.15 87.59 -74.99
C ALA A 365 -20.37 89.08 -75.37
N GLY A 366 -20.81 89.94 -74.45
CA GLY A 366 -21.09 91.36 -74.67
C GLY A 366 -22.53 91.69 -75.04
N ARG A 367 -23.47 90.76 -74.79
CA ARG A 367 -24.91 90.95 -74.98
C ARG A 367 -25.55 91.54 -73.72
N LEU A 368 -26.62 92.32 -73.88
CA LEU A 368 -27.36 92.89 -72.74
C LEU A 368 -28.06 91.78 -71.95
N PHE A 369 -27.74 91.66 -70.66
CA PHE A 369 -28.39 90.73 -69.74
C PHE A 369 -29.45 91.46 -68.90
N PHE A 370 -29.08 92.62 -68.33
CA PHE A 370 -30.00 93.56 -67.67
C PHE A 370 -29.71 94.98 -68.14
N GLY A 371 -30.75 95.74 -68.46
CA GLY A 371 -30.63 97.16 -68.80
C GLY A 371 -31.66 97.98 -68.04
N TRP A 372 -31.20 98.98 -67.28
CA TRP A 372 -32.09 99.99 -66.71
C TRP A 372 -32.07 101.24 -67.57
N ARG A 373 -33.27 101.66 -67.96
CA ARG A 373 -33.49 102.90 -68.68
C ARG A 373 -34.18 103.89 -67.76
N ARG A 374 -33.47 104.97 -67.41
CA ARG A 374 -33.92 105.98 -66.43
C ARG A 374 -35.07 106.83 -66.96
N ARG A 375 -35.13 107.09 -68.27
CA ARG A 375 -36.16 107.97 -68.85
C ARG A 375 -37.60 107.46 -68.62
N ASP A 376 -37.79 106.16 -68.42
CA ASP A 376 -39.11 105.52 -68.29
C ASP A 376 -39.19 104.40 -67.23
N SER A 377 -38.16 104.22 -66.42
CA SER A 377 -38.12 103.26 -65.30
C SER A 377 -38.38 101.80 -65.68
N VAL A 378 -38.01 101.41 -66.90
CA VAL A 378 -38.18 100.04 -67.40
C VAL A 378 -36.91 99.23 -67.15
N MET A 379 -37.08 97.98 -66.71
CA MET A 379 -36.00 97.00 -66.59
C MET A 379 -36.07 96.02 -67.76
N VAL A 380 -35.14 96.14 -68.69
CA VAL A 380 -35.04 95.24 -69.83
C VAL A 380 -34.23 94.02 -69.42
N VAL A 381 -34.86 92.85 -69.45
CA VAL A 381 -34.23 91.56 -69.11
C VAL A 381 -34.16 90.69 -70.36
N GLY A 382 -32.95 90.29 -70.74
CA GLY A 382 -32.70 89.40 -71.87
C GLY A 382 -32.78 90.07 -73.25
N GLY A 383 -32.14 89.44 -74.24
CA GLY A 383 -32.05 89.95 -75.61
C GLY A 383 -33.36 89.95 -76.41
N GLU A 384 -34.41 89.28 -75.90
CA GLU A 384 -35.78 89.28 -76.42
C GLU A 384 -36.70 89.27 -75.19
N GLY A 385 -37.42 90.38 -74.94
CA GLY A 385 -37.92 90.76 -73.61
C GLY A 385 -38.93 89.80 -72.95
N VAL A 386 -38.69 89.46 -71.68
CA VAL A 386 -39.63 88.79 -70.76
C VAL A 386 -39.34 89.20 -69.29
N GLU A 387 -40.38 89.53 -68.50
CA GLU A 387 -40.30 90.02 -67.09
C GLU A 387 -41.13 89.11 -66.12
N THR A 388 -40.56 88.40 -65.11
CA THR A 388 -41.33 87.61 -64.06
C THR A 388 -40.56 87.22 -62.74
N ASN A 389 -41.29 86.75 -61.67
CA ASN A 389 -40.89 86.51 -60.22
C ASN A 389 -41.31 85.09 -59.61
N SER A 390 -40.45 84.31 -58.86
CA SER A 390 -40.71 83.34 -57.69
C SER A 390 -40.53 81.75 -57.75
N TRP A 391 -39.90 81.06 -56.73
CA TRP A 391 -39.96 79.57 -56.33
C TRP A 391 -39.60 79.26 -54.80
N ARG A 392 -40.02 78.11 -54.13
CA ARG A 392 -39.88 77.74 -52.65
C ARG A 392 -39.66 76.23 -52.22
N LEU A 393 -39.18 75.98 -50.96
CA LEU A 393 -38.98 74.70 -50.19
C LEU A 393 -40.09 74.46 -49.11
N ILE A 394 -40.42 73.21 -48.70
CA ILE A 394 -41.54 72.89 -47.75
C ILE A 394 -41.07 72.17 -46.45
N GLU A 395 -41.62 72.58 -45.29
CA GLU A 395 -41.56 71.89 -43.97
C GLU A 395 -42.88 71.12 -43.68
N ASP A 396 -42.84 69.83 -43.28
CA ASP A 396 -44.03 69.04 -42.87
C ASP A 396 -44.02 68.70 -41.37
N HIS A 397 -45.10 69.06 -40.68
CA HIS A 397 -45.25 69.05 -39.22
C HIS A 397 -45.42 67.65 -38.60
N ARG A 398 -45.67 66.60 -39.39
CA ARG A 398 -46.01 65.26 -38.88
C ARG A 398 -44.83 64.51 -38.23
N PHE A 399 -43.59 64.82 -38.60
CA PHE A 399 -42.41 64.09 -38.11
C PHE A 399 -41.78 64.67 -36.84
N ARG A 400 -42.11 65.92 -36.46
CA ARG A 400 -41.62 66.55 -35.22
C ARG A 400 -42.18 65.89 -33.95
N ARG A 401 -43.41 65.36 -33.98
CA ARG A 401 -44.02 64.68 -32.81
C ARG A 401 -43.33 63.37 -32.42
N SER A 402 -42.62 62.75 -33.37
CA SER A 402 -41.84 61.52 -33.15
C SER A 402 -40.37 61.80 -32.82
N GLY A 403 -40.02 63.07 -32.56
CA GLY A 403 -38.66 63.50 -32.20
C GLY A 403 -37.66 63.49 -33.35
N MET A 404 -38.12 63.56 -34.61
CA MET A 404 -37.26 63.54 -35.79
C MET A 404 -37.02 64.95 -36.36
N ILE A 405 -35.74 65.29 -36.54
CA ILE A 405 -35.31 66.61 -37.04
C ILE A 405 -35.03 66.64 -38.54
N ALA A 406 -34.78 65.47 -39.14
CA ALA A 406 -34.68 65.28 -40.58
C ALA A 406 -35.26 63.91 -40.93
N ALA A 407 -36.21 63.87 -41.87
CA ALA A 407 -36.88 62.65 -42.30
C ALA A 407 -36.93 62.61 -43.83
N VAL A 408 -36.48 61.50 -44.41
CA VAL A 408 -36.67 61.20 -45.83
C VAL A 408 -37.80 60.19 -45.93
N VAL A 409 -38.84 60.56 -46.67
CA VAL A 409 -40.04 59.73 -46.85
C VAL A 409 -40.22 59.34 -48.30
N ASP A 410 -40.78 58.16 -48.51
CA ASP A 410 -41.19 57.73 -49.84
C ASP A 410 -42.45 58.47 -50.33
N ARG A 411 -42.81 58.23 -51.59
CA ARG A 411 -44.00 58.81 -52.24
C ARG A 411 -45.33 58.40 -51.58
N GLY A 412 -45.30 57.38 -50.71
CA GLY A 412 -46.43 56.92 -49.90
C GLY A 412 -46.41 57.41 -48.45
N GLY A 413 -45.47 58.29 -48.09
CA GLY A 413 -45.35 58.88 -46.75
C GLY A 413 -44.72 57.98 -45.69
N ARG A 414 -44.06 56.88 -46.08
CA ARG A 414 -43.38 55.96 -45.14
C ARG A 414 -41.94 56.42 -44.90
N LEU A 415 -41.46 56.26 -43.67
CA LEU A 415 -40.12 56.66 -43.26
C LEU A 415 -39.06 55.71 -43.85
N ILE A 416 -38.20 56.24 -44.71
CA ILE A 416 -37.06 55.51 -45.29
C ILE A 416 -35.85 55.62 -44.37
N SER A 417 -35.56 56.84 -43.90
CA SER A 417 -34.47 57.12 -42.97
C SER A 417 -34.74 58.40 -42.19
N GLY A 418 -34.11 58.52 -41.03
CA GLY A 418 -33.87 59.84 -40.47
C GLY A 418 -33.24 59.86 -39.09
N LEU A 419 -33.04 61.10 -38.62
CA LEU A 419 -32.24 61.43 -37.45
C LEU A 419 -33.15 61.83 -36.29
N ARG A 420 -33.01 61.12 -35.17
CA ARG A 420 -33.77 61.38 -33.95
C ARG A 420 -33.00 62.33 -33.03
N GLN A 421 -33.66 63.40 -32.60
CA GLN A 421 -33.01 64.53 -31.90
C GLN A 421 -32.58 64.19 -30.47
N ARG A 422 -33.36 63.36 -29.78
CA ARG A 422 -33.15 63.02 -28.36
C ARG A 422 -31.81 62.33 -28.10
N ASP A 423 -31.40 61.48 -29.01
CA ASP A 423 -30.33 60.49 -28.82
C ASP A 423 -29.35 60.45 -30.00
N GLN A 424 -29.55 61.32 -31.01
CA GLN A 424 -28.72 61.40 -32.22
C GLN A 424 -28.63 60.07 -32.98
N THR A 425 -29.63 59.19 -32.82
CA THR A 425 -29.63 57.87 -33.46
C THR A 425 -30.19 57.93 -34.88
N TYR A 426 -29.57 57.16 -35.77
CA TYR A 426 -29.99 57.00 -37.15
C TYR A 426 -30.95 55.81 -37.26
N VAL A 427 -32.19 56.05 -37.71
CA VAL A 427 -33.24 55.03 -37.72
C VAL A 427 -33.40 54.44 -39.13
N LEU A 428 -33.29 53.11 -39.26
CA LEU A 428 -33.54 52.34 -40.48
C LEU A 428 -34.48 51.14 -40.16
N PRO A 429 -35.53 50.86 -40.94
CA PRO A 429 -36.53 49.87 -40.54
C PRO A 429 -36.23 48.44 -41.07
N ALA A 430 -35.88 47.51 -40.17
CA ALA A 430 -36.47 46.14 -40.11
C ALA A 430 -35.98 45.35 -38.87
N ARG A 431 -36.92 45.07 -37.94
CA ARG A 431 -36.92 44.02 -36.90
C ARG A 431 -35.75 43.98 -35.89
N ALA A 432 -35.90 44.81 -34.84
CA ALA A 432 -35.36 44.67 -33.48
C ALA A 432 -34.00 43.96 -33.31
N LEU A 433 -32.93 44.71 -33.52
CA LEU A 433 -31.62 44.45 -32.93
C LEU A 433 -31.23 45.69 -32.12
N GLU A 434 -31.42 45.65 -30.80
CA GLU A 434 -30.81 46.64 -29.91
C GLU A 434 -29.32 46.32 -29.81
N VAL A 435 -28.52 47.05 -30.58
CA VAL A 435 -27.07 46.89 -30.60
C VAL A 435 -26.49 47.97 -29.67
N GLY A 436 -26.01 47.57 -28.49
CA GLY A 436 -25.27 48.46 -27.61
C GLY A 436 -23.97 48.94 -28.27
N ALA A 437 -23.45 50.08 -27.80
CA ALA A 437 -22.31 50.82 -28.37
C ALA A 437 -20.98 50.03 -28.52
N THR A 438 -20.93 48.77 -28.07
CA THR A 438 -19.73 47.93 -28.00
C THR A 438 -19.68 46.77 -29.02
N THR A 439 -20.64 46.65 -29.95
CA THR A 439 -20.70 45.53 -30.92
C THR A 439 -20.83 46.00 -32.37
N ARG A 440 -20.20 45.27 -33.31
CA ARG A 440 -20.27 45.55 -34.76
C ARG A 440 -20.77 44.34 -35.55
N ILE A 441 -21.55 44.60 -36.60
CA ILE A 441 -21.98 43.58 -37.58
C ILE A 441 -20.98 43.63 -38.73
N ASP A 442 -20.34 42.50 -39.04
CA ASP A 442 -19.36 42.40 -40.12
C ASP A 442 -19.93 41.46 -41.21
N SER A 443 -20.26 42.05 -42.36
CA SER A 443 -20.73 41.34 -43.55
C SER A 443 -19.74 41.57 -44.67
N GLY A 444 -18.73 40.71 -44.79
CA GLY A 444 -17.69 40.87 -45.79
C GLY A 444 -16.75 39.68 -45.88
N ALA A 445 -16.06 39.57 -47.02
CA ALA A 445 -15.24 38.45 -47.52
C ALA A 445 -14.26 37.76 -46.55
N LYS A 446 -14.04 38.34 -45.36
CA LYS A 446 -13.17 37.86 -44.29
C LYS A 446 -13.57 36.48 -43.74
N PHE A 447 -14.86 36.14 -43.71
CA PHE A 447 -15.38 34.86 -43.18
C PHE A 447 -15.88 33.87 -44.24
N ALA A 448 -15.81 34.23 -45.52
CA ALA A 448 -16.32 33.42 -46.63
C ALA A 448 -15.57 32.07 -46.78
N ARG A 449 -14.27 32.02 -46.46
CA ARG A 449 -13.48 30.77 -46.45
C ARG A 449 -13.87 29.81 -45.31
N SER A 450 -14.64 30.29 -44.33
CA SER A 450 -15.10 29.51 -43.17
C SER A 450 -16.60 29.17 -43.21
N GLY A 451 -17.30 29.45 -44.32
CA GLY A 451 -18.71 29.08 -44.54
C GLY A 451 -19.76 29.95 -43.83
N ILE A 452 -19.38 31.10 -43.27
CA ILE A 452 -20.25 31.98 -42.47
C ILE A 452 -20.71 33.18 -43.31
N ALA A 453 -22.03 33.37 -43.49
CA ALA A 453 -22.57 34.48 -44.32
C ALA A 453 -22.86 35.77 -43.56
N ALA A 454 -23.06 35.71 -42.24
CA ALA A 454 -23.22 36.88 -41.38
C ALA A 454 -22.64 36.58 -40.00
N ALA A 455 -21.85 37.52 -39.46
CA ALA A 455 -21.17 37.39 -38.17
C ALA A 455 -21.40 38.62 -37.29
N VAL A 456 -21.69 38.39 -36.02
CA VAL A 456 -21.63 39.40 -34.95
C VAL A 456 -20.30 39.20 -34.23
N VAL A 457 -19.48 40.25 -34.18
CA VAL A 457 -18.13 40.21 -33.60
C VAL A 457 -17.95 41.28 -32.54
N ASP A 458 -17.07 41.02 -31.57
CA ASP A 458 -16.65 42.03 -30.58
C ASP A 458 -15.63 43.04 -31.19
N GLN A 459 -15.23 44.04 -30.40
CA GLN A 459 -14.24 45.06 -30.81
C GLN A 459 -12.88 44.47 -31.18
N SER A 460 -12.52 43.30 -30.65
CA SER A 460 -11.28 42.58 -30.96
C SER A 460 -11.38 41.71 -32.22
N GLY A 461 -12.57 41.62 -32.83
CA GLY A 461 -12.86 40.81 -34.00
C GLY A 461 -13.15 39.34 -33.71
N ARG A 462 -13.45 38.98 -32.45
CA ARG A 462 -13.84 37.60 -32.07
C ARG A 462 -15.32 37.35 -32.37
N LEU A 463 -15.63 36.16 -32.87
CA LEU A 463 -16.98 35.74 -33.26
C LEU A 463 -17.87 35.48 -32.04
N ILE A 464 -18.92 36.28 -31.91
CA ILE A 464 -19.96 36.14 -30.87
C ILE A 464 -21.10 35.23 -31.39
N ARG A 465 -21.54 35.44 -32.65
CA ARG A 465 -22.58 34.66 -33.32
C ARG A 465 -22.35 34.61 -34.83
N GLY A 466 -22.54 33.47 -35.48
CA GLY A 466 -22.41 33.33 -36.93
C GLY A 466 -23.38 32.31 -37.54
N GLN A 467 -23.94 32.65 -38.71
CA GLN A 467 -24.84 31.76 -39.47
C GLN A 467 -24.05 30.98 -40.53
N ASP A 468 -23.98 29.65 -40.36
CA ASP A 468 -23.36 28.73 -41.32
C ASP A 468 -24.40 28.27 -42.35
N VAL A 469 -24.22 28.73 -43.60
CA VAL A 469 -25.21 28.55 -44.67
C VAL A 469 -25.14 27.16 -45.29
N ALA A 470 -23.98 26.51 -45.27
CA ALA A 470 -23.80 25.16 -45.81
C ALA A 470 -24.34 24.09 -44.84
N ALA A 471 -24.22 24.33 -43.53
CA ALA A 471 -24.65 23.39 -42.50
C ALA A 471 -26.07 23.63 -41.96
N ARG A 472 -26.73 24.75 -42.30
CA ARG A 472 -27.99 25.23 -41.68
C ARG A 472 -27.91 25.26 -40.14
N ARG A 473 -26.80 25.74 -39.58
CA ARG A 473 -26.54 25.78 -38.12
C ARG A 473 -26.22 27.19 -37.64
N GLU A 474 -26.60 27.47 -36.39
CA GLU A 474 -26.20 28.68 -35.67
C GLU A 474 -24.95 28.37 -34.83
N ARG A 475 -23.89 29.18 -34.95
CA ARG A 475 -22.69 29.09 -34.10
C ARG A 475 -22.70 30.24 -33.09
N LEU A 476 -22.64 29.91 -31.80
CA LEU A 476 -22.42 30.86 -30.69
C LEU A 476 -20.98 30.72 -30.17
N GLY A 477 -20.38 31.84 -29.78
CA GLY A 477 -18.92 32.00 -29.62
C GLY A 477 -18.17 31.11 -28.61
N ALA A 478 -16.86 31.06 -28.85
CA ALA A 478 -15.69 30.64 -28.04
C ALA A 478 -15.60 29.25 -27.38
N ALA A 479 -16.69 28.50 -27.17
CA ALA A 479 -16.59 27.11 -26.72
C ALA A 479 -17.39 26.21 -27.66
N GLY A 480 -16.68 25.36 -28.42
CA GLY A 480 -17.26 24.51 -29.46
C GLY A 480 -18.30 23.53 -28.94
N VAL A 481 -19.56 23.96 -28.87
CA VAL A 481 -20.72 23.07 -28.76
C VAL A 481 -21.40 23.04 -30.13
N ALA A 482 -21.05 22.03 -30.92
CA ALA A 482 -21.80 21.68 -32.11
C ALA A 482 -23.01 20.84 -31.69
N THR A 483 -24.17 21.47 -31.47
CA THR A 483 -25.40 20.68 -31.31
C THR A 483 -25.87 20.19 -32.66
N ARG A 484 -25.83 18.87 -32.88
CA ARG A 484 -26.78 18.20 -33.78
C ARG A 484 -28.17 18.30 -33.14
N TYR A 485 -29.19 18.39 -33.98
CA TYR A 485 -30.54 17.97 -33.59
C TYR A 485 -30.47 16.53 -33.06
N GLN A 486 -30.45 16.37 -31.75
CA GLN A 486 -30.73 15.12 -31.04
C GLN A 486 -31.78 15.48 -29.98
N ALA A 487 -32.78 14.63 -29.82
CA ALA A 487 -33.94 14.85 -28.96
C ALA A 487 -33.50 15.32 -27.57
N TRP A 488 -34.15 16.39 -27.12
CA TRP A 488 -33.86 17.08 -25.89
C TRP A 488 -34.46 16.28 -24.73
N ASP A 489 -33.63 15.54 -23.99
CA ASP A 489 -34.02 14.80 -22.77
C ASP A 489 -34.17 15.74 -21.56
N GLY A 490 -34.96 16.80 -21.74
CA GLY A 490 -36.00 17.12 -20.76
C GLY A 490 -35.66 17.92 -19.51
N LEU A 491 -34.55 18.68 -19.43
CA LEU A 491 -34.42 19.71 -18.38
C LEU A 491 -34.03 21.07 -18.97
N ASN A 492 -34.96 22.03 -18.84
CA ASN A 492 -34.71 23.43 -19.13
C ASN A 492 -33.53 23.93 -18.25
N PRO A 493 -32.43 24.43 -18.84
CA PRO A 493 -31.28 24.94 -18.08
C PRO A 493 -31.64 26.02 -17.05
N ALA A 494 -32.65 26.84 -17.35
CA ALA A 494 -33.15 27.84 -16.41
C ALA A 494 -33.96 27.21 -15.26
N SER A 495 -34.59 26.05 -15.45
CA SER A 495 -35.26 25.30 -14.38
C SER A 495 -34.27 24.50 -13.53
N LEU A 496 -33.18 24.01 -14.13
CA LEU A 496 -32.08 23.35 -13.44
C LEU A 496 -31.37 24.32 -12.47
N SER A 497 -31.05 25.54 -12.93
CA SER A 497 -30.40 26.55 -12.09
C SER A 497 -31.32 27.09 -10.99
N ARG A 498 -32.61 27.27 -11.27
CA ARG A 498 -33.61 27.66 -10.24
C ARG A 498 -33.84 26.59 -9.17
N SER A 499 -33.57 25.32 -9.48
CA SER A 499 -33.75 24.19 -8.56
C SER A 499 -32.48 23.85 -7.77
N GLY A 500 -31.42 24.66 -7.91
CA GLY A 500 -30.17 24.51 -7.16
C GLY A 500 -29.24 23.42 -7.70
N TYR A 501 -29.50 22.86 -8.88
CA TYR A 501 -28.68 21.79 -9.49
C TYR A 501 -27.67 22.35 -10.49
N ILE A 502 -26.42 21.91 -10.39
CA ILE A 502 -25.32 22.17 -11.32
C ILE A 502 -25.41 21.24 -12.54
N LYS A 503 -25.76 19.97 -12.29
CA LYS A 503 -26.00 18.92 -13.30
C LYS A 503 -26.98 17.91 -12.73
N ALA A 504 -27.87 17.37 -13.55
CA ALA A 504 -28.77 16.29 -13.16
C ALA A 504 -29.01 15.33 -14.33
N THR A 505 -29.00 14.03 -14.05
CA THR A 505 -29.48 12.95 -14.91
C THR A 505 -30.84 12.52 -14.38
N VAL A 506 -31.81 12.41 -15.27
CA VAL A 506 -33.16 11.95 -14.93
C VAL A 506 -33.46 10.63 -15.60
N ASN A 507 -34.29 9.80 -14.96
CA ASN A 507 -34.84 8.60 -15.59
C ASN A 507 -35.98 8.95 -16.56
N GLU A 508 -36.56 7.93 -17.21
CA GLU A 508 -37.67 8.06 -18.16
C GLU A 508 -38.90 8.77 -17.55
N ASP A 509 -39.08 8.68 -16.22
CA ASP A 509 -40.14 9.37 -15.46
C ASP A 509 -39.78 10.80 -15.05
N ARG A 510 -38.67 11.35 -15.54
CA ARG A 510 -38.11 12.67 -15.19
C ARG A 510 -37.76 12.84 -13.71
N ARG A 511 -37.54 11.75 -12.97
CA ARG A 511 -37.01 11.78 -11.61
C ARG A 511 -35.49 11.88 -11.65
N VAL A 512 -34.93 12.76 -10.83
CA VAL A 512 -33.49 12.91 -10.68
C VAL A 512 -32.91 11.64 -10.06
N ILE A 513 -32.13 10.90 -10.85
CA ILE A 513 -31.44 9.68 -10.40
C ILE A 513 -30.00 9.97 -9.99
N ASP A 514 -29.33 10.90 -10.68
CA ASP A 514 -28.02 11.42 -10.27
C ASP A 514 -28.00 12.94 -10.44
N ALA A 515 -27.48 13.69 -9.47
CA ALA A 515 -27.34 15.13 -9.61
C ALA A 515 -26.26 15.73 -8.70
N VAL A 516 -25.84 16.94 -9.00
CA VAL A 516 -24.94 17.74 -8.16
C VAL A 516 -25.63 19.04 -7.83
N LYS A 517 -25.76 19.36 -6.55
CA LYS A 517 -26.33 20.64 -6.08
C LYS A 517 -25.25 21.70 -5.89
N THR A 518 -25.65 22.95 -6.04
CA THR A 518 -24.87 24.16 -5.70
C THR A 518 -24.47 24.23 -4.22
N SER A 519 -25.14 23.46 -3.36
CA SER A 519 -24.84 23.33 -1.93
C SER A 519 -23.73 22.33 -1.58
N GLY A 520 -23.13 21.64 -2.56
CA GLY A 520 -22.12 20.60 -2.30
C GLY A 520 -22.71 19.22 -1.93
N VAL A 521 -24.01 19.01 -2.15
CA VAL A 521 -24.70 17.73 -1.95
C VAL A 521 -24.90 17.04 -3.30
N GLY A 522 -24.42 15.80 -3.41
CA GLY A 522 -24.66 14.93 -4.57
C GLY A 522 -25.94 14.12 -4.37
N ILE A 523 -26.65 13.82 -5.45
CA ILE A 523 -27.67 12.77 -5.49
C ILE A 523 -27.04 11.63 -6.29
N VAL A 524 -26.95 10.44 -5.71
CA VAL A 524 -26.48 9.23 -6.40
C VAL A 524 -27.55 8.16 -6.23
N ASN A 525 -28.04 7.61 -7.34
CA ASN A 525 -29.18 6.67 -7.37
C ASN A 525 -30.39 7.14 -6.54
N GLY A 526 -30.69 8.44 -6.59
CA GLY A 526 -31.81 9.06 -5.88
C GLY A 526 -31.60 9.35 -4.39
N ARG A 527 -30.39 9.16 -3.85
CA ARG A 527 -30.07 9.42 -2.44
C ARG A 527 -29.10 10.59 -2.28
N GLU A 528 -29.39 11.50 -1.33
CA GLU A 528 -28.49 12.60 -1.02
C GLU A 528 -27.23 12.11 -0.28
N VAL A 529 -26.08 12.56 -0.76
CA VAL A 529 -24.75 12.25 -0.23
C VAL A 529 -24.01 13.57 -0.02
N ALA A 530 -23.46 13.77 1.19
CA ALA A 530 -22.57 14.89 1.48
C ALA A 530 -21.21 14.63 0.80
N VAL A 531 -20.69 15.61 0.06
CA VAL A 531 -19.52 15.41 -0.79
C VAL A 531 -18.38 16.34 -0.28
N PRO A 532 -17.31 15.79 0.33
CA PRO A 532 -16.31 16.58 1.06
C PRO A 532 -15.22 17.34 0.28
N SER A 533 -15.20 17.37 -1.06
CA SER A 533 -14.08 17.95 -1.83
C SER A 533 -14.43 19.22 -2.61
N GLU A 534 -13.57 20.25 -2.62
CA GLU A 534 -13.77 21.43 -3.48
C GLU A 534 -13.36 21.19 -4.95
N ALA A 535 -12.72 20.06 -5.26
CA ALA A 535 -12.09 19.82 -6.56
C ALA A 535 -13.06 19.86 -7.75
N TRP A 536 -14.32 19.47 -7.56
CA TRP A 536 -15.33 19.49 -8.64
C TRP A 536 -15.85 20.91 -8.94
N LYS A 537 -15.59 21.88 -8.05
CA LYS A 537 -15.80 23.31 -8.33
C LYS A 537 -14.76 23.84 -9.31
N ASP A 538 -13.50 23.39 -9.20
CA ASP A 538 -12.37 23.92 -9.97
C ASP A 538 -12.08 23.16 -11.25
N TYR A 539 -12.53 21.90 -11.35
CA TYR A 539 -12.25 21.03 -12.49
C TYR A 539 -13.54 20.54 -13.17
N VAL A 540 -13.43 20.22 -14.46
CA VAL A 540 -14.42 19.46 -15.24
C VAL A 540 -13.77 18.19 -15.78
N VAL A 541 -14.52 17.08 -15.77
CA VAL A 541 -14.05 15.79 -16.31
C VAL A 541 -14.94 15.34 -17.46
N TYR A 542 -14.31 14.82 -18.51
CA TYR A 542 -15.02 14.38 -19.72
C TYR A 542 -14.19 13.35 -20.50
N THR A 543 -14.85 12.61 -21.39
CA THR A 543 -14.15 11.77 -22.37
C THR A 543 -13.96 12.52 -23.68
N LYS A 544 -12.85 12.23 -24.38
CA LYS A 544 -12.59 12.74 -25.71
C LYS A 544 -11.88 11.67 -26.55
N MET A 545 -12.32 11.52 -27.79
CA MET A 545 -11.66 10.68 -28.79
C MET A 545 -10.27 11.21 -29.13
N VAL A 546 -9.24 10.41 -28.88
CA VAL A 546 -7.86 10.64 -29.32
C VAL A 546 -7.30 9.33 -29.84
N GLY A 547 -6.74 9.34 -31.06
CA GLY A 547 -6.12 8.14 -31.64
C GLY A 547 -7.08 6.95 -31.84
N GLY A 548 -8.39 7.19 -31.93
CA GLY A 548 -9.39 6.13 -32.09
C GLY A 548 -9.96 5.56 -30.79
N PHE A 549 -9.52 6.05 -29.63
CA PHE A 549 -10.00 5.61 -28.32
C PHE A 549 -10.61 6.78 -27.52
N GLN A 550 -11.63 6.50 -26.69
CA GLN A 550 -12.12 7.47 -25.71
C GLN A 550 -11.16 7.59 -24.54
N HIS A 551 -10.56 8.77 -24.38
CA HIS A 551 -9.67 9.09 -23.26
C HIS A 551 -10.33 10.00 -22.24
N VAL A 552 -10.01 9.82 -20.95
CA VAL A 552 -10.51 10.67 -19.87
C VAL A 552 -9.59 11.86 -19.67
N PHE A 553 -10.20 13.04 -19.59
CA PHE A 553 -9.50 14.30 -19.32
C PHE A 553 -10.09 15.00 -18.10
N SER A 554 -9.24 15.67 -17.34
CA SER A 554 -9.61 16.76 -16.45
C SER A 554 -9.19 18.09 -17.06
N GLU A 555 -10.02 19.11 -16.89
CA GLU A 555 -9.72 20.48 -17.31
C GLU A 555 -10.00 21.43 -16.16
N ARG A 556 -9.01 22.25 -15.79
CA ARG A 556 -9.17 23.28 -14.77
C ARG A 556 -9.99 24.43 -15.35
N ARG A 557 -11.10 24.79 -14.70
CA ARG A 557 -12.09 25.75 -15.21
C ARG A 557 -11.52 27.17 -15.38
N GLU A 558 -10.69 27.61 -14.44
CA GLU A 558 -10.12 28.97 -14.46
C GLU A 558 -9.13 29.18 -15.60
N THR A 559 -8.30 28.17 -15.87
CA THR A 559 -7.15 28.31 -16.78
C THR A 559 -7.34 27.57 -18.10
N GLY A 560 -8.29 26.65 -18.19
CA GLY A 560 -8.47 25.75 -19.34
C GLY A 560 -7.35 24.72 -19.51
N VAL A 561 -6.46 24.58 -18.51
CA VAL A 561 -5.38 23.59 -18.56
C VAL A 561 -5.97 22.18 -18.51
N ARG A 562 -5.62 21.36 -19.50
CA ARG A 562 -6.11 19.99 -19.66
C ARG A 562 -5.04 18.99 -19.27
N LEU A 563 -5.43 17.97 -18.52
CA LEU A 563 -4.65 16.78 -18.25
C LEU A 563 -5.39 15.54 -18.74
N GLN A 564 -4.69 14.66 -19.46
CA GLN A 564 -5.20 13.33 -19.79
C GLN A 564 -4.99 12.42 -18.59
N LEU A 565 -6.07 11.93 -17.99
CA LEU A 565 -6.04 11.06 -16.82
C LEU A 565 -5.96 9.58 -17.20
N SER A 566 -6.58 9.17 -18.31
CA SER A 566 -6.52 7.78 -18.76
C SER A 566 -5.27 7.50 -19.60
N ARG A 567 -4.85 6.24 -19.60
CA ARG A 567 -3.68 5.78 -20.37
C ARG A 567 -3.95 5.84 -21.86
N SER A 568 -2.94 6.16 -22.65
CA SER A 568 -3.03 6.16 -24.12
C SER A 568 -3.38 4.76 -24.66
N GLY A 569 -4.19 4.70 -25.73
CA GLY A 569 -4.61 3.44 -26.36
C GLY A 569 -5.62 2.60 -25.55
N THR A 570 -6.33 3.20 -24.59
CA THR A 570 -7.37 2.51 -23.81
C THR A 570 -8.73 3.13 -24.06
N GLU A 571 -9.77 2.29 -24.17
CA GLU A 571 -11.15 2.74 -24.33
C GLU A 571 -11.78 3.00 -22.96
N ASN A 572 -12.26 4.23 -22.72
CA ASN A 572 -12.75 4.66 -21.42
C ASN A 572 -14.11 5.36 -21.51
N ALA A 573 -14.94 5.18 -20.49
CA ALA A 573 -16.29 5.72 -20.40
C ALA A 573 -16.61 6.22 -19.00
N ASN A 574 -17.70 6.97 -18.89
CA ASN A 574 -18.35 7.34 -17.63
C ASN A 574 -17.43 8.00 -16.57
N PRO A 575 -16.58 8.99 -16.92
CA PRO A 575 -15.79 9.69 -15.94
C PRO A 575 -16.70 10.53 -15.03
N ARG A 576 -16.48 10.41 -13.73
CA ARG A 576 -17.23 11.11 -12.68
C ARG A 576 -16.31 11.44 -11.52
N PHE A 577 -16.73 12.41 -10.71
CA PHE A 577 -16.11 12.64 -9.41
C PHE A 577 -16.72 11.71 -8.38
N GLU A 578 -15.87 11.13 -7.52
CA GLU A 578 -16.29 10.47 -6.29
C GLU A 578 -16.28 11.47 -5.12
N PRO A 579 -16.95 11.15 -3.99
CA PRO A 579 -17.03 12.06 -2.85
C PRO A 579 -15.70 12.51 -2.26
N ASP A 580 -14.66 11.68 -2.40
CA ASP A 580 -13.29 12.01 -1.98
C ASP A 580 -12.58 13.02 -2.92
N GLY A 581 -13.22 13.43 -4.01
CA GLY A 581 -12.66 14.35 -5.00
C GLY A 581 -11.85 13.69 -6.11
N SER A 582 -11.71 12.37 -6.07
CA SER A 582 -11.04 11.62 -7.14
C SER A 582 -11.93 11.50 -8.37
N VAL A 583 -11.30 11.40 -9.54
CA VAL A 583 -11.97 11.16 -10.81
C VAL A 583 -11.96 9.68 -11.09
N VAL A 584 -13.13 9.05 -11.09
CA VAL A 584 -13.30 7.64 -11.42
C VAL A 584 -13.88 7.47 -12.81
N TRP A 585 -13.41 6.47 -13.55
CA TRP A 585 -13.94 6.12 -14.86
C TRP A 585 -13.91 4.61 -15.11
N GLU A 586 -14.67 4.17 -16.10
CA GLU A 586 -14.71 2.79 -16.54
C GLU A 586 -13.76 2.63 -17.74
N GLN A 587 -12.78 1.74 -17.65
CA GLN A 587 -12.09 1.23 -18.82
C GLN A 587 -12.86 0.01 -19.34
N LEU A 588 -13.20 0.03 -20.63
CA LEU A 588 -13.81 -1.09 -21.32
C LEU A 588 -12.70 -2.06 -21.71
N THR A 589 -12.80 -3.31 -21.26
CA THR A 589 -11.86 -4.39 -21.60
C THR A 589 -12.64 -5.54 -22.22
N ASP A 590 -12.05 -6.20 -23.21
CA ASP A 590 -12.72 -7.23 -24.01
C ASP A 590 -12.93 -8.55 -23.23
N ASP A 591 -12.08 -8.84 -22.24
CA ASP A 591 -11.99 -10.17 -21.62
C ASP A 591 -12.50 -10.27 -20.17
N PHE A 592 -12.63 -9.15 -19.44
CA PHE A 592 -12.89 -9.18 -17.98
C PHE A 592 -13.92 -8.15 -17.50
N GLY A 593 -14.70 -7.56 -18.41
CA GLY A 593 -15.75 -6.60 -18.09
C GLY A 593 -15.23 -5.15 -17.94
N ARG A 594 -15.94 -4.35 -17.12
CA ARG A 594 -15.61 -2.94 -16.89
C ARG A 594 -14.65 -2.80 -15.71
N VAL A 595 -13.48 -2.23 -15.95
CA VAL A 595 -12.50 -1.93 -14.89
C VAL A 595 -12.69 -0.50 -14.43
N LEU A 596 -12.82 -0.28 -13.12
CA LEU A 596 -12.83 1.08 -12.58
C LEU A 596 -11.40 1.57 -12.29
N TRP A 597 -11.11 2.74 -12.84
CA TRP A 597 -9.88 3.49 -12.60
C TRP A 597 -10.18 4.78 -11.86
N THR A 598 -9.18 5.31 -11.17
CA THR A 598 -9.24 6.56 -10.42
C THR A 598 -7.97 7.38 -10.61
N SER A 599 -8.07 8.70 -10.53
CA SER A 599 -6.94 9.62 -10.43
C SER A 599 -7.36 10.90 -9.73
N ALA A 600 -6.43 11.65 -9.13
CA ALA A 600 -6.70 13.04 -8.78
C ALA A 600 -6.96 13.87 -10.06
N ALA A 601 -7.76 14.93 -9.96
CA ALA A 601 -8.09 15.76 -11.11
C ALA A 601 -6.94 16.63 -11.61
N ASP A 602 -5.91 16.84 -10.79
CA ASP A 602 -4.77 17.72 -11.04
C ASP A 602 -3.45 16.97 -11.28
N SER A 603 -3.46 15.64 -11.19
CA SER A 603 -2.29 14.80 -11.41
C SER A 603 -2.63 13.53 -12.21
N VAL A 604 -1.67 13.03 -12.99
CA VAL A 604 -1.82 11.77 -13.74
C VAL A 604 -1.34 10.59 -12.88
N THR A 605 -2.02 10.34 -11.77
CA THR A 605 -1.75 9.18 -10.90
C THR A 605 -2.83 8.13 -11.09
N THR A 606 -2.88 7.55 -12.29
CA THR A 606 -3.89 6.57 -12.71
C THR A 606 -3.76 5.26 -11.92
N ARG A 607 -4.80 4.94 -11.15
CA ARG A 607 -4.87 3.83 -10.20
C ARG A 607 -6.14 3.02 -10.42
N ARG A 608 -6.17 1.74 -10.04
CA ARG A 608 -7.44 0.99 -10.04
C ARG A 608 -8.23 1.26 -8.77
N VAL A 609 -9.55 1.30 -8.89
CA VAL A 609 -10.45 1.39 -7.73
C VAL A 609 -10.43 0.08 -6.94
N PHE A 610 -10.52 -1.05 -7.65
CA PHE A 610 -10.42 -2.40 -7.10
C PHE A 610 -9.32 -3.20 -7.82
N PRO A 611 -8.67 -4.17 -7.16
CA PRO A 611 -7.64 -4.97 -7.78
C PRO A 611 -8.23 -5.87 -8.87
N MET A 612 -7.44 -6.18 -9.90
CA MET A 612 -7.81 -7.08 -10.99
C MET A 612 -8.24 -8.46 -10.47
N ILE A 613 -9.07 -9.15 -11.27
CA ILE A 613 -9.46 -10.56 -11.06
C ILE A 613 -8.32 -11.53 -11.40
N GLU A 614 -7.08 -11.14 -11.10
CA GLU A 614 -5.90 -11.99 -11.14
C GLU A 614 -5.24 -11.92 -9.75
N MET A 615 -4.73 -13.04 -9.30
CA MET A 615 -3.90 -13.12 -8.11
C MET A 615 -2.43 -12.96 -8.45
N LEU A 616 -1.65 -12.42 -7.53
CA LEU A 616 -0.19 -12.34 -7.62
C LEU A 616 0.44 -12.90 -6.35
N GLY A 617 1.18 -14.01 -6.49
CA GLY A 617 2.09 -14.51 -5.48
C GLY A 617 3.42 -13.78 -5.49
N ALA A 618 3.79 -13.16 -4.37
CA ALA A 618 5.08 -12.52 -4.20
C ALA A 618 5.75 -12.95 -2.90
N GLY A 619 6.97 -13.49 -3.01
CA GLY A 619 7.59 -14.09 -1.85
C GLY A 619 8.95 -14.73 -2.08
N ASP A 620 9.30 -15.60 -1.15
CA ASP A 620 10.51 -16.41 -1.16
C ASP A 620 10.27 -17.77 -1.87
N SER A 621 11.07 -18.79 -1.53
CA SER A 621 11.00 -20.12 -2.14
C SER A 621 9.67 -20.81 -1.88
N LEU A 622 8.96 -20.50 -0.78
CA LEU A 622 7.67 -21.12 -0.48
C LEU A 622 6.58 -20.68 -1.48
N VAL A 623 6.64 -19.43 -1.93
CA VAL A 623 5.76 -18.93 -3.00
C VAL A 623 6.24 -19.43 -4.37
N GLU A 624 7.54 -19.60 -4.56
CA GLU A 624 8.11 -20.15 -5.81
C GLU A 624 7.76 -21.63 -6.02
N ALA A 625 7.78 -22.44 -4.96
CA ALA A 625 7.53 -23.90 -4.97
C ALA A 625 6.04 -24.30 -5.17
N ASN A 626 5.19 -23.30 -5.39
CA ASN A 626 3.94 -23.28 -6.17
C ASN A 626 2.72 -24.11 -5.73
N TYR A 627 1.84 -23.48 -4.93
CA TYR A 627 0.40 -23.79 -4.80
C TYR A 627 -0.49 -22.98 -5.76
N GLY A 628 0.09 -22.03 -6.51
CA GLY A 628 -0.64 -21.01 -7.26
C GLY A 628 -1.61 -21.54 -8.32
N ALA A 629 -1.22 -22.60 -9.03
CA ALA A 629 -2.07 -23.23 -10.05
C ALA A 629 -3.34 -23.87 -9.44
N GLN A 630 -3.21 -24.49 -8.27
CA GLN A 630 -4.33 -25.09 -7.56
C GLN A 630 -5.24 -24.01 -6.98
N LEU A 631 -4.65 -22.96 -6.39
CA LEU A 631 -5.40 -21.80 -5.91
C LEU A 631 -6.17 -21.11 -7.05
N ALA A 632 -5.55 -20.95 -8.22
CA ALA A 632 -6.21 -20.40 -9.41
C ALA A 632 -7.41 -21.25 -9.85
N THR A 633 -7.26 -22.57 -9.83
CA THR A 633 -8.32 -23.52 -10.18
C THR A 633 -9.49 -23.43 -9.19
N LEU A 634 -9.21 -23.37 -7.88
CA LEU A 634 -10.23 -23.26 -6.84
C LEU A 634 -10.98 -21.92 -6.90
N ALA A 635 -10.25 -20.83 -7.12
CA ALA A 635 -10.82 -19.48 -7.18
C ALA A 635 -11.49 -19.15 -8.52
N GLY A 636 -11.24 -19.93 -9.58
CA GLY A 636 -11.69 -19.59 -10.94
C GLY A 636 -11.02 -18.32 -11.50
N ILE A 637 -9.87 -17.93 -10.93
CA ILE A 637 -9.16 -16.68 -11.21
C ILE A 637 -7.69 -16.97 -11.51
N PRO A 638 -7.08 -16.39 -12.57
CA PRO A 638 -5.67 -16.60 -12.87
C PRO A 638 -4.74 -16.22 -11.72
N TYR A 639 -3.63 -16.96 -11.56
CA TYR A 639 -2.58 -16.67 -10.58
C TYR A 639 -1.25 -16.42 -11.29
N ARG A 640 -0.63 -15.29 -10.96
CA ARG A 640 0.70 -14.89 -11.42
C ARG A 640 1.73 -15.14 -10.33
N ASN A 641 2.93 -15.61 -10.67
CA ASN A 641 3.94 -15.95 -9.67
C ASN A 641 5.25 -15.17 -9.86
N ILE A 642 5.69 -14.46 -8.82
CA ILE A 642 6.99 -13.79 -8.74
C ILE A 642 7.79 -14.20 -7.48
N GLY A 643 7.45 -15.34 -6.87
CA GLY A 643 8.22 -15.98 -5.81
C GLY A 643 9.65 -16.29 -6.27
N ARG A 644 10.62 -16.19 -5.35
CA ARG A 644 12.04 -16.38 -5.66
C ARG A 644 12.81 -17.00 -4.51
N SER A 645 13.51 -18.09 -4.79
CA SER A 645 14.32 -18.81 -3.82
C SER A 645 15.42 -17.95 -3.23
N GLY A 646 15.62 -18.09 -1.91
CA GLY A 646 16.59 -17.31 -1.15
C GLY A 646 16.25 -15.82 -0.96
N ALA A 647 15.09 -15.34 -1.42
CA ALA A 647 14.72 -13.94 -1.24
C ALA A 647 14.36 -13.64 0.23
N THR A 648 14.99 -12.62 0.81
CA THR A 648 14.64 -12.05 2.12
C THR A 648 13.44 -11.11 2.01
N SER A 649 12.85 -10.74 3.15
CA SER A 649 11.77 -9.75 3.21
C SER A 649 12.12 -8.42 2.53
N ALA A 650 13.38 -7.97 2.64
CA ALA A 650 13.83 -6.72 2.01
C ALA A 650 13.90 -6.83 0.48
N ASN A 651 14.28 -8.00 -0.04
CA ASN A 651 14.32 -8.26 -1.48
C ASN A 651 12.90 -8.25 -2.06
N VAL A 652 11.96 -8.92 -1.39
CA VAL A 652 10.55 -8.96 -1.80
C VAL A 652 9.94 -7.56 -1.73
N ALA A 653 10.16 -6.81 -0.65
CA ALA A 653 9.65 -5.45 -0.52
C ALA A 653 10.21 -4.48 -1.56
N THR A 654 11.47 -4.65 -1.98
CA THR A 654 12.08 -3.82 -3.03
C THR A 654 11.45 -4.11 -4.40
N ARG A 655 11.24 -5.38 -4.74
CA ARG A 655 10.54 -5.80 -5.98
C ARG A 655 9.11 -5.26 -6.07
N LEU A 656 8.45 -5.19 -4.92
CA LEU A 656 7.08 -4.70 -4.80
C LEU A 656 7.01 -3.18 -4.58
N GLY A 657 8.12 -2.45 -4.63
CA GLY A 657 8.13 -0.99 -4.46
C GLY A 657 7.83 -0.48 -3.05
N GLY A 658 7.70 -1.37 -2.06
CA GLY A 658 7.62 -1.02 -0.63
C GLY A 658 8.93 -0.46 -0.10
N ARG A 659 10.06 -0.95 -0.63
CA ARG A 659 11.37 -0.29 -0.52
C ARG A 659 11.81 0.19 -1.89
N ARG A 660 12.48 1.34 -1.93
CA ARG A 660 13.01 1.91 -3.17
C ARG A 660 14.52 1.87 -3.11
N MET A 661 15.14 1.28 -4.13
CA MET A 661 16.59 1.32 -4.31
C MET A 661 16.95 2.61 -5.03
N ARG A 662 17.53 3.57 -4.30
CA ARG A 662 18.03 4.82 -4.86
C ARG A 662 19.42 4.60 -5.42
N LEU A 663 19.57 4.94 -6.69
CA LEU A 663 20.82 4.88 -7.41
C LEU A 663 21.38 6.29 -7.62
N ALA A 664 22.71 6.42 -7.54
CA ALA A 664 23.45 7.60 -7.94
C ALA A 664 24.41 7.24 -9.08
N SER A 665 24.54 8.11 -10.09
CA SER A 665 25.53 7.92 -11.15
C SER A 665 26.92 8.25 -10.60
N VAL A 666 27.90 7.38 -10.79
CA VAL A 666 29.30 7.65 -10.45
C VAL A 666 29.88 8.79 -11.30
N THR A 667 29.33 9.00 -12.52
CA THR A 667 29.76 10.06 -13.43
C THR A 667 28.83 11.28 -13.44
N GLY A 668 27.70 11.24 -12.73
CA GLY A 668 26.69 12.32 -12.68
C GLY A 668 25.69 12.36 -13.84
N PHE A 669 25.74 11.42 -14.79
CA PHE A 669 24.80 11.36 -15.92
C PHE A 669 24.58 9.92 -16.40
N ILE A 670 23.47 9.70 -17.09
CA ILE A 670 23.24 8.53 -17.97
C ILE A 670 23.77 8.93 -19.36
N PRO A 671 24.77 8.22 -19.92
CA PRO A 671 25.41 8.58 -21.18
C PRO A 671 24.44 8.48 -22.36
N ALA A 672 24.76 9.18 -23.46
CA ALA A 672 23.93 9.19 -24.67
C ALA A 672 23.70 7.76 -25.25
N SER A 673 24.74 6.92 -25.15
CA SER A 673 24.74 5.50 -25.49
C SER A 673 25.59 4.71 -24.49
N GLY A 674 25.37 3.40 -24.42
CA GLY A 674 26.15 2.51 -23.55
C GLY A 674 25.70 2.51 -22.08
N SER A 675 26.63 2.13 -21.20
CA SER A 675 26.36 1.84 -19.79
C SER A 675 27.08 2.78 -18.84
N VAL A 676 26.53 2.98 -17.64
CA VAL A 676 27.13 3.79 -16.57
C VAL A 676 27.16 3.02 -15.27
N GLU A 677 28.26 3.14 -14.54
CA GLU A 677 28.38 2.61 -13.19
C GLU A 677 27.56 3.46 -12.21
N VAL A 678 26.85 2.80 -11.30
CA VAL A 678 25.97 3.45 -10.34
C VAL A 678 26.22 2.91 -8.94
N ASP A 679 26.06 3.78 -7.95
CA ASP A 679 26.10 3.41 -6.54
C ASP A 679 24.68 3.25 -6.00
N SER A 680 24.48 2.26 -5.12
CA SER A 680 23.26 2.13 -4.33
C SER A 680 23.40 2.86 -3.01
N LEU A 681 22.51 3.81 -2.73
CA LEU A 681 22.60 4.66 -1.54
C LEU A 681 21.90 4.07 -0.31
N ASP A 682 21.11 3.02 -0.49
CA ASP A 682 20.25 2.46 0.57
C ASP A 682 20.84 1.22 1.25
N GLY A 683 22.10 0.88 0.95
CA GLY A 683 22.71 -0.39 1.38
C GLY A 683 22.01 -1.62 0.80
N LEU A 684 21.12 -1.41 -0.19
CA LEU A 684 20.42 -2.45 -0.93
C LEU A 684 21.19 -2.75 -2.21
N GLY A 685 21.81 -3.93 -2.33
CA GLY A 685 22.40 -4.36 -3.59
C GLY A 685 21.34 -4.78 -4.62
N VAL A 686 21.71 -4.90 -5.89
CA VAL A 686 20.89 -5.52 -6.97
C VAL A 686 20.52 -6.97 -6.67
N LEU A 687 21.24 -7.59 -5.72
CA LEU A 687 20.88 -8.84 -5.06
C LEU A 687 19.43 -8.82 -4.50
N SER A 688 18.83 -7.64 -4.35
CA SER A 688 17.42 -7.42 -3.98
C SER A 688 16.39 -7.90 -5.00
N PHE A 689 16.80 -8.28 -6.21
CA PHE A 689 15.88 -8.71 -7.26
C PHE A 689 15.93 -10.21 -7.56
N TYR A 690 17.10 -10.89 -7.47
CA TYR A 690 17.24 -12.25 -8.03
C TYR A 690 18.15 -13.26 -7.28
N GLY A 691 18.72 -12.94 -6.10
CA GLY A 691 19.52 -13.85 -5.25
C GLY A 691 20.99 -13.45 -5.09
N ASP A 692 21.82 -14.22 -4.35
CA ASP A 692 23.25 -13.95 -4.09
C ASP A 692 24.19 -14.36 -5.26
N ALA A 693 23.92 -13.85 -6.46
CA ALA A 693 24.70 -14.13 -7.67
C ALA A 693 24.86 -12.88 -8.54
N SER A 694 25.78 -12.90 -9.53
CA SER A 694 25.79 -11.88 -10.57
C SER A 694 24.46 -11.93 -11.35
N VAL A 695 23.86 -10.77 -11.58
CA VAL A 695 22.57 -10.64 -12.29
C VAL A 695 22.77 -9.67 -13.42
N SER A 696 22.41 -10.05 -14.65
CA SER A 696 22.49 -9.17 -15.81
C SER A 696 21.11 -8.85 -16.35
N ASN A 697 20.99 -7.66 -16.96
CA ASN A 697 19.83 -7.26 -17.75
C ASN A 697 18.48 -7.18 -17.01
N VAL A 698 18.44 -6.77 -15.74
CA VAL A 698 17.18 -6.53 -15.03
C VAL A 698 16.45 -5.35 -15.68
N PRO A 699 15.33 -5.56 -16.37
CA PRO A 699 14.65 -4.48 -17.09
C PRO A 699 14.03 -3.49 -16.11
N GLY A 700 14.01 -2.21 -16.48
CA GLY A 700 13.37 -1.18 -15.67
C GLY A 700 13.59 0.22 -16.24
N SER A 701 13.32 1.22 -15.41
CA SER A 701 13.61 2.62 -15.74
C SER A 701 14.41 3.28 -14.63
N TRP A 702 15.28 4.22 -15.00
CA TRP A 702 16.02 5.06 -14.05
C TRP A 702 16.07 6.49 -14.56
N ALA A 703 15.67 7.44 -13.70
CA ALA A 703 15.53 8.86 -14.07
C ALA A 703 14.67 9.07 -15.35
N GLY A 704 13.65 8.23 -15.53
CA GLY A 704 12.77 8.24 -16.71
C GLY A 704 13.39 7.63 -17.98
N VAL A 705 14.60 7.09 -17.92
CA VAL A 705 15.27 6.41 -19.04
C VAL A 705 15.00 4.91 -18.94
N PRO A 706 14.35 4.28 -19.93
CA PRO A 706 14.24 2.82 -20.00
C PRO A 706 15.62 2.17 -20.20
N GLY A 707 15.88 1.11 -19.46
CA GLY A 707 17.16 0.42 -19.49
C GLY A 707 17.16 -0.89 -18.73
N THR A 708 18.37 -1.40 -18.50
CA THR A 708 18.59 -2.56 -17.68
C THR A 708 19.63 -2.27 -16.60
N LEU A 709 19.42 -2.87 -15.44
CA LEU A 709 20.36 -2.85 -14.33
C LEU A 709 21.08 -4.20 -14.26
N SER A 710 22.39 -4.16 -14.05
CA SER A 710 23.22 -5.36 -13.91
C SER A 710 24.09 -5.24 -12.66
N TRP A 711 24.38 -6.37 -12.02
CA TRP A 711 25.26 -6.51 -10.88
C TRP A 711 26.28 -7.59 -11.12
N ASP A 712 27.54 -7.22 -10.91
CA ASP A 712 28.66 -8.14 -10.99
C ASP A 712 29.18 -8.44 -9.58
N LYS A 713 28.90 -9.64 -9.06
CA LYS A 713 29.27 -10.06 -7.69
C LYS A 713 30.79 -10.06 -7.45
N PRO A 714 31.65 -10.59 -8.35
CA PRO A 714 33.10 -10.49 -8.23
C PRO A 714 33.64 -9.07 -8.03
N THR A 715 33.16 -8.09 -8.80
CA THR A 715 33.66 -6.70 -8.73
C THR A 715 32.84 -5.79 -7.82
N ARG A 716 31.67 -6.26 -7.36
CA ARG A 716 30.68 -5.51 -6.56
C ARG A 716 30.17 -4.23 -7.25
N LYS A 717 30.15 -4.22 -8.58
CA LYS A 717 29.71 -3.08 -9.38
C LYS A 717 28.27 -3.22 -9.83
N ILE A 718 27.54 -2.10 -9.80
CA ILE A 718 26.22 -1.98 -10.43
C ILE A 718 26.38 -1.15 -11.69
N THR A 719 25.77 -1.61 -12.78
CA THR A 719 25.78 -0.88 -14.04
C THR A 719 24.36 -0.72 -14.55
N PHE A 720 24.01 0.49 -14.97
CA PHE A 720 22.79 0.78 -15.71
C PHE A 720 23.10 1.00 -17.19
N ALA A 721 22.39 0.33 -18.09
CA ALA A 721 22.51 0.51 -19.54
C ALA A 721 21.13 0.87 -20.13
N ARG A 722 21.06 1.95 -20.91
CA ARG A 722 19.80 2.33 -21.58
C ARG A 722 19.45 1.36 -22.72
N THR A 723 18.16 1.16 -22.95
CA THR A 723 17.67 0.26 -24.01
C THR A 723 17.78 0.89 -25.42
N THR A 724 17.76 2.21 -25.52
CA THR A 724 17.82 2.93 -26.79
C THR A 724 18.69 4.17 -26.64
N ASP A 725 19.56 4.42 -27.62
CA ASP A 725 20.41 5.60 -27.65
C ASP A 725 19.58 6.89 -27.72
N GLY A 726 20.10 7.96 -27.10
CA GLY A 726 19.41 9.24 -27.00
C GLY A 726 20.29 10.32 -26.40
N ALA A 727 19.71 11.44 -25.98
CA ALA A 727 20.47 12.48 -25.28
C ALA A 727 21.01 11.98 -23.93
N ALA A 728 22.18 12.47 -23.51
CA ALA A 728 22.67 12.23 -22.15
C ALA A 728 21.70 12.85 -21.14
N VAL A 729 21.43 12.15 -20.04
CA VAL A 729 20.48 12.60 -19.00
C VAL A 729 21.26 12.89 -17.73
N VAL A 730 21.20 14.13 -17.26
CA VAL A 730 21.83 14.54 -15.99
C VAL A 730 21.08 13.90 -14.83
N VAL A 731 21.81 13.24 -13.92
CA VAL A 731 21.25 12.62 -12.73
C VAL A 731 21.84 13.30 -11.51
N ARG A 732 21.00 13.98 -10.72
CA ARG A 732 21.42 14.66 -9.48
C ARG A 732 20.82 13.94 -8.27
N GLY A 733 21.68 13.51 -7.35
CA GLY A 733 21.28 12.81 -6.13
C GLY A 733 20.83 11.36 -6.35
N GLY A 734 20.27 10.76 -5.29
CA GLY A 734 19.76 9.39 -5.31
C GLY A 734 18.37 9.27 -5.93
N ILE A 735 18.30 8.77 -7.17
CA ILE A 735 17.03 8.56 -7.88
C ILE A 735 16.62 7.09 -7.79
N PRO A 736 15.37 6.76 -7.41
CA PRO A 736 14.87 5.39 -7.40
C PRO A 736 14.97 4.71 -8.77
N PHE A 737 15.45 3.46 -8.78
CA PHE A 737 15.25 2.55 -9.91
C PHE A 737 13.85 1.95 -9.86
N GLU A 738 13.17 1.94 -11.00
CA GLU A 738 11.84 1.36 -11.17
C GLU A 738 11.95 0.03 -11.94
N PRO A 739 11.97 -1.12 -11.24
CA PRO A 739 12.13 -2.42 -11.89
C PRO A 739 10.86 -2.78 -12.69
N LEU A 740 11.04 -3.29 -13.89
CA LEU A 740 9.99 -4.00 -14.61
C LEU A 740 10.02 -5.46 -14.16
N ILE A 741 9.08 -5.83 -13.29
CA ILE A 741 9.03 -7.18 -12.74
C ILE A 741 8.49 -8.16 -13.79
N VAL A 742 9.20 -9.28 -13.93
CA VAL A 742 8.90 -10.36 -14.86
C VAL A 742 8.38 -11.57 -14.07
N GLU A 743 7.32 -12.18 -14.58
CA GLU A 743 6.73 -13.40 -14.02
C GLU A 743 7.68 -14.60 -14.14
N ASN A 744 7.73 -15.40 -13.08
CA ASN A 744 8.47 -16.65 -13.08
C ASN A 744 7.78 -17.70 -13.99
N GLY A 745 8.57 -18.46 -14.75
CA GLY A 745 8.08 -19.50 -15.67
C GLY A 745 7.57 -19.00 -17.03
N THR A 746 6.77 -17.92 -17.09
CA THR A 746 6.23 -17.39 -18.36
C THR A 746 7.12 -16.35 -19.03
N GLY A 747 7.94 -15.63 -18.25
CA GLY A 747 8.74 -14.51 -18.75
C GLY A 747 7.91 -13.27 -19.11
N ALA A 748 6.62 -13.24 -18.76
CA ALA A 748 5.76 -12.09 -19.05
C ALA A 748 6.11 -10.90 -18.15
N ALA A 749 6.27 -9.72 -18.74
CA ALA A 749 6.33 -8.48 -17.97
C ALA A 749 4.98 -8.23 -17.29
N LEU A 750 5.01 -7.86 -16.01
CA LEU A 750 3.81 -7.58 -15.22
C LEU A 750 3.69 -6.07 -14.92
N PRO A 751 3.19 -5.27 -15.88
CA PRO A 751 2.82 -3.89 -15.58
C PRO A 751 1.73 -3.87 -14.50
N ASP A 752 1.72 -2.81 -13.70
CA ASP A 752 0.77 -2.61 -12.59
C ASP A 752 0.75 -3.73 -11.55
N LEU A 753 1.93 -4.28 -11.25
CA LEU A 753 2.14 -5.43 -10.38
C LEU A 753 1.19 -5.47 -9.16
N LEU A 754 1.14 -4.38 -8.40
CA LEU A 754 0.38 -4.25 -7.14
C LEU A 754 -1.14 -4.01 -7.32
N GLN A 755 -1.65 -3.90 -8.54
CA GLN A 755 -3.08 -3.68 -8.80
C GLN A 755 -3.84 -5.01 -9.02
N ARG A 756 -3.53 -6.02 -8.21
CA ARG A 756 -4.02 -7.41 -8.25
C ARG A 756 -4.41 -7.88 -6.85
N ILE A 757 -5.03 -9.05 -6.72
CA ILE A 757 -5.19 -9.69 -5.40
C ILE A 757 -3.82 -10.22 -4.98
N LEU A 758 -3.24 -9.68 -3.91
CA LEU A 758 -1.84 -9.95 -3.56
C LEU A 758 -1.71 -11.03 -2.48
N VAL A 759 -0.89 -12.05 -2.74
CA VAL A 759 -0.54 -13.10 -1.78
C VAL A 759 0.94 -12.95 -1.47
N PHE A 760 1.25 -12.49 -0.26
CA PHE A 760 2.61 -12.24 0.19
C PHE A 760 3.10 -13.41 1.04
N GLY A 761 4.24 -14.03 0.72
CA GLY A 761 4.84 -15.08 1.54
C GLY A 761 6.34 -14.89 1.65
N PHE A 762 6.79 -14.13 2.65
CA PHE A 762 8.21 -13.83 2.83
C PHE A 762 8.59 -13.68 4.29
N GLY A 763 9.89 -13.84 4.56
CA GLY A 763 10.48 -13.70 5.89
C GLY A 763 11.16 -14.98 6.38
N ARG A 764 11.02 -16.11 5.66
CA ARG A 764 11.66 -17.36 6.07
C ARG A 764 13.19 -17.29 6.04
N ASN A 765 13.74 -16.53 5.09
CA ASN A 765 15.19 -16.37 4.88
C ASN A 765 15.83 -15.31 5.79
N ASP A 766 15.05 -14.61 6.61
CA ASP A 766 15.56 -13.59 7.52
C ASP A 766 14.74 -13.48 8.82
N MET A 767 14.28 -14.64 9.32
CA MET A 767 13.33 -14.75 10.44
C MET A 767 13.82 -14.07 11.71
N GLU A 768 15.13 -14.12 11.96
CA GLU A 768 15.77 -13.44 13.10
C GLU A 768 15.51 -11.93 13.11
N ASN A 769 15.16 -11.34 11.95
CA ASN A 769 14.84 -9.93 11.77
C ASN A 769 13.33 -9.65 11.70
N TYR A 770 12.51 -10.27 12.56
CA TYR A 770 11.04 -10.16 12.54
C TYR A 770 10.49 -8.72 12.48
N LEU A 771 11.10 -7.76 13.18
CA LEU A 771 10.71 -6.34 13.11
C LEU A 771 10.91 -5.76 11.71
N ARG A 772 11.99 -6.13 11.03
CA ARG A 772 12.26 -5.72 9.64
C ARG A 772 11.27 -6.37 8.69
N ILE A 773 10.95 -7.65 8.89
CA ILE A 773 9.94 -8.36 8.08
C ILE A 773 8.60 -7.62 8.19
N PHE A 774 8.17 -7.31 9.40
CA PHE A 774 6.93 -6.58 9.65
C PHE A 774 6.94 -5.18 9.04
N ALA A 775 8.02 -4.41 9.22
CA ALA A 775 8.16 -3.09 8.61
C ALA A 775 8.13 -3.15 7.06
N ASN A 776 8.75 -4.17 6.47
CA ASN A 776 8.73 -4.40 5.03
C ASN A 776 7.32 -4.75 4.52
N LEU A 777 6.57 -5.58 5.25
CA LEU A 777 5.17 -5.84 4.97
C LEU A 777 4.34 -4.55 4.98
N GLN A 778 4.49 -3.73 6.03
CA GLN A 778 3.79 -2.44 6.12
C GLN A 778 4.12 -1.54 4.94
N ALA A 779 5.39 -1.49 4.53
CA ALA A 779 5.84 -0.66 3.41
C ALA A 779 5.26 -1.14 2.06
N VAL A 780 5.19 -2.46 1.84
CA VAL A 780 4.55 -3.03 0.64
C VAL A 780 3.05 -2.74 0.63
N VAL A 781 2.36 -2.92 1.75
CA VAL A 781 0.92 -2.62 1.88
C VAL A 781 0.65 -1.14 1.64
N ALA A 782 1.54 -0.25 2.08
CA ALA A 782 1.48 1.18 1.82
C ALA A 782 1.67 1.49 0.32
N ALA A 783 2.52 0.75 -0.38
CA ALA A 783 2.78 0.92 -1.81
C ALA A 783 1.63 0.47 -2.72
N ILE A 784 0.67 -0.34 -2.24
CA ILE A 784 -0.49 -0.79 -3.01
C ILE A 784 -1.29 0.44 -3.48
N PRO A 785 -1.39 0.68 -4.80
CA PRO A 785 -1.91 1.93 -5.33
C PRO A 785 -3.43 1.89 -5.57
N THR A 786 -4.15 0.88 -5.09
CA THR A 786 -5.62 0.75 -5.23
C THR A 786 -6.36 1.32 -4.03
N ILE A 787 -7.59 1.79 -4.24
CA ILE A 787 -8.46 2.27 -3.15
C ILE A 787 -8.94 1.09 -2.31
N ALA A 788 -9.53 0.07 -2.94
CA ALA A 788 -9.81 -1.21 -2.30
C ALA A 788 -8.55 -2.08 -2.39
N LYS A 789 -7.95 -2.44 -1.25
CA LYS A 789 -6.72 -3.24 -1.19
C LYS A 789 -7.08 -4.70 -0.87
N HIS A 790 -6.91 -5.61 -1.83
CA HIS A 790 -7.06 -7.05 -1.59
C HIS A 790 -5.69 -7.69 -1.50
N TRP A 791 -5.33 -8.11 -0.29
CA TRP A 791 -4.08 -8.79 -0.04
C TRP A 791 -4.17 -9.72 1.16
N VAL A 792 -3.23 -10.66 1.25
CA VAL A 792 -2.98 -11.53 2.41
C VAL A 792 -1.49 -11.70 2.60
N PHE A 793 -1.06 -11.75 3.86
CA PHE A 793 0.27 -12.15 4.26
C PHE A 793 0.22 -13.56 4.84
N VAL A 794 0.89 -14.46 4.14
CA VAL A 794 1.13 -15.83 4.52
C VAL A 794 2.32 -15.85 5.47
N LEU A 795 2.07 -16.22 6.73
CA LEU A 795 3.13 -16.30 7.71
C LEU A 795 4.15 -17.36 7.28
N PRO A 796 5.46 -17.06 7.35
CA PRO A 796 6.49 -18.03 7.05
C PRO A 796 6.42 -19.22 8.02
N MET A 797 6.61 -20.43 7.51
CA MET A 797 6.57 -21.66 8.31
C MET A 797 7.99 -22.20 8.60
N PRO A 798 8.21 -22.86 9.75
CA PRO A 798 9.46 -23.59 10.03
C PRO A 798 9.61 -24.82 9.12
N SER A 799 10.81 -25.38 9.04
CA SER A 799 11.07 -26.65 8.36
C SER A 799 10.48 -27.83 9.15
N LYS A 800 10.42 -29.00 8.51
CA LYS A 800 10.02 -30.27 9.11
C LYS A 800 10.90 -30.72 10.31
N SER A 801 12.09 -30.15 10.47
CA SER A 801 13.04 -30.47 11.55
C SER A 801 13.18 -29.35 12.59
N GLU A 802 12.68 -28.15 12.30
CA GLU A 802 12.69 -27.00 13.19
C GLU A 802 11.55 -27.08 14.21
N VAL A 803 11.76 -27.86 15.27
CA VAL A 803 10.85 -27.96 16.41
C VAL A 803 10.69 -26.58 17.06
N LEU A 804 9.45 -26.10 17.22
CA LEU A 804 9.17 -24.76 17.75
C LEU A 804 9.90 -24.51 19.07
N GLY A 805 9.91 -25.45 20.02
CA GLY A 805 10.61 -25.27 21.29
C GLY A 805 12.13 -25.07 21.22
N ASN A 806 12.78 -25.54 20.14
CA ASN A 806 14.25 -25.59 20.02
C ASN A 806 14.81 -24.80 18.83
N TRP A 807 13.95 -24.23 18.00
CA TRP A 807 14.37 -23.45 16.85
C TRP A 807 14.77 -22.03 17.27
N ALA A 808 15.99 -21.61 16.91
CA ALA A 808 16.49 -20.28 17.23
C ALA A 808 15.58 -19.14 16.70
N GLY A 809 14.87 -19.37 15.60
CA GLY A 809 13.90 -18.42 15.03
C GLY A 809 12.51 -18.44 15.66
N TYR A 810 12.24 -19.33 16.63
CA TYR A 810 10.88 -19.53 17.14
C TYR A 810 10.29 -18.31 17.83
N GLN A 811 11.07 -17.66 18.69
CA GLN A 811 10.62 -16.45 19.39
C GLN A 811 10.32 -15.32 18.38
N SER A 812 11.14 -15.21 17.34
CA SER A 812 10.94 -14.25 16.25
C SER A 812 9.70 -14.57 15.43
N TYR A 813 9.42 -15.86 15.15
CA TYR A 813 8.19 -16.29 14.49
C TYR A 813 6.94 -15.95 15.32
N LEU A 814 6.94 -16.26 16.63
CA LEU A 814 5.83 -15.91 17.52
C LEU A 814 5.61 -14.39 17.58
N ALA A 815 6.70 -13.62 17.68
CA ALA A 815 6.63 -12.16 17.69
C ALA A 815 6.08 -11.60 16.36
N LEU A 816 6.56 -12.12 15.22
CA LEU A 816 6.03 -11.74 13.90
C LEU A 816 4.54 -12.06 13.78
N LYS A 817 4.15 -13.28 14.16
CA LYS A 817 2.76 -13.74 14.15
C LYS A 817 1.87 -12.82 15.00
N ALA A 818 2.30 -12.49 16.21
CA ALA A 818 1.58 -11.58 17.09
C ALA A 818 1.44 -10.18 16.48
N LEU A 819 2.50 -9.62 15.90
CA LEU A 819 2.48 -8.32 15.24
C LEU A 819 1.53 -8.31 14.03
N CYS A 820 1.61 -9.33 13.17
CA CYS A 820 0.77 -9.46 11.99
C CYS A 820 -0.71 -9.64 12.37
N LEU A 821 -1.02 -10.50 13.33
CA LEU A 821 -2.40 -10.69 13.80
C LEU A 821 -2.95 -9.45 14.51
N ALA A 822 -2.13 -8.70 15.25
CA ALA A 822 -2.56 -7.47 15.90
C ALA A 822 -2.86 -6.35 14.89
N ALA A 823 -2.00 -6.17 13.88
CA ALA A 823 -2.15 -5.10 12.89
C ALA A 823 -3.11 -5.47 11.74
N TYR A 824 -3.13 -6.74 11.35
CA TYR A 824 -3.78 -7.24 10.15
C TYR A 824 -4.47 -8.60 10.38
N PRO A 825 -5.38 -8.72 11.36
CA PRO A 825 -5.97 -10.00 11.76
C PRO A 825 -6.65 -10.72 10.59
N ASN A 826 -7.38 -9.98 9.75
CA ASN A 826 -8.10 -10.55 8.62
C ASN A 826 -7.22 -10.75 7.37
N ASN A 827 -6.00 -10.20 7.33
CA ASN A 827 -5.07 -10.36 6.20
C ASN A 827 -3.85 -11.18 6.58
N THR A 828 -3.85 -11.87 7.71
CA THR A 828 -2.76 -12.76 8.13
C THR A 828 -3.24 -14.20 8.04
N PHE A 829 -2.55 -15.02 7.26
CA PHE A 829 -2.83 -16.45 7.12
C PHE A 829 -1.75 -17.25 7.85
N ASP A 830 -2.15 -17.97 8.90
CA ASP A 830 -1.28 -18.82 9.69
C ASP A 830 -1.11 -20.19 9.02
N MET A 831 -0.17 -20.26 8.07
CA MET A 831 0.06 -21.47 7.29
C MET A 831 0.43 -22.67 8.16
N LEU A 832 1.31 -22.47 9.16
CA LEU A 832 1.71 -23.54 10.08
C LEU A 832 0.49 -24.07 10.85
N GLY A 833 -0.29 -23.17 11.44
CA GLY A 833 -1.53 -23.54 12.15
C GLY A 833 -2.47 -24.34 11.25
N HIS A 834 -2.64 -23.93 9.99
CA HIS A 834 -3.43 -24.68 9.01
C HIS A 834 -2.85 -26.07 8.72
N PHE A 835 -1.55 -26.18 8.45
CA PHE A 835 -0.89 -27.47 8.16
C PHE A 835 -1.02 -28.46 9.31
N LEU A 836 -0.91 -28.00 10.56
CA LEU A 836 -1.09 -28.85 11.73
C LEU A 836 -2.49 -29.50 11.79
N THR A 837 -3.52 -28.86 11.24
CA THR A 837 -4.87 -29.44 11.15
C THR A 837 -5.03 -30.51 10.06
N GLN A 838 -4.06 -30.63 9.16
CA GLN A 838 -4.11 -31.50 7.97
C GLN A 838 -3.25 -32.77 8.12
N ALA A 839 -2.72 -33.03 9.32
CA ALA A 839 -1.97 -34.24 9.66
C ALA A 839 -2.76 -35.53 9.36
N ASN A 840 -2.13 -36.53 8.75
CA ASN A 840 -2.78 -37.76 8.30
C ASN A 840 -2.88 -38.86 9.39
N GLY A 841 -2.59 -38.51 10.64
CA GLY A 841 -2.70 -39.41 11.81
C GLY A 841 -1.57 -40.44 11.95
N THR A 842 -0.58 -40.47 11.06
CA THR A 842 0.62 -41.29 11.23
C THR A 842 1.41 -40.88 12.48
N THR A 843 2.18 -41.80 13.07
CA THR A 843 3.01 -41.51 14.25
C THR A 843 3.96 -40.34 14.02
N ALA A 844 4.51 -40.20 12.80
CA ALA A 844 5.38 -39.09 12.43
C ALA A 844 4.65 -37.74 12.40
N ASP A 845 3.42 -37.70 11.87
CA ASP A 845 2.59 -36.50 11.85
C ASP A 845 2.07 -36.14 13.25
N GLN A 846 1.69 -37.13 14.07
CA GLN A 846 1.29 -36.90 15.46
C GLN A 846 2.43 -36.30 16.30
N ALA A 847 3.67 -36.78 16.10
CA ALA A 847 4.85 -36.20 16.73
C ALA A 847 5.09 -34.76 16.25
N ALA A 848 4.89 -34.48 14.96
CA ALA A 848 4.99 -33.14 14.41
C ALA A 848 3.96 -32.17 14.99
N VAL A 849 2.72 -32.62 15.14
CA VAL A 849 1.65 -31.84 15.79
C VAL A 849 1.99 -31.53 17.24
N ALA A 850 2.48 -32.52 18.00
CA ALA A 850 2.87 -32.32 19.39
C ALA A 850 4.06 -31.34 19.54
N ALA A 851 5.01 -31.38 18.60
CA ALA A 851 6.20 -30.54 18.58
C ALA A 851 6.02 -29.20 17.85
N GLY A 852 4.89 -29.01 17.16
CA GLY A 852 4.49 -27.77 16.50
C GLY A 852 5.18 -27.45 15.17
N TYR A 853 5.80 -28.42 14.50
CA TYR A 853 6.39 -28.22 13.17
C TYR A 853 5.51 -28.85 12.06
N PRO A 854 5.69 -28.51 10.76
CA PRO A 854 4.82 -28.98 9.70
C PRO A 854 4.79 -30.52 9.61
N PRO A 855 3.61 -31.15 9.40
CA PRO A 855 3.51 -32.60 9.32
C PRO A 855 4.40 -33.19 8.21
N PRO A 856 5.26 -34.18 8.52
CA PRO A 856 6.10 -34.89 7.57
C PRO A 856 5.40 -35.36 6.29
N SER A 857 4.11 -35.72 6.38
CA SER A 857 3.31 -36.18 5.24
C SER A 857 2.99 -35.09 4.21
N LEU A 858 3.13 -33.81 4.58
CA LEU A 858 2.84 -32.65 3.73
C LEU A 858 4.11 -31.97 3.18
N MET A 859 5.29 -32.44 3.60
CA MET A 859 6.57 -31.82 3.27
C MET A 859 7.39 -32.70 2.31
N GLU A 860 8.21 -32.08 1.46
CA GLU A 860 9.19 -32.75 0.61
C GLU A 860 10.39 -33.26 1.43
N SER A 861 11.30 -33.99 0.79
CA SER A 861 12.54 -34.48 1.41
C SER A 861 13.55 -33.39 1.75
N ASP A 862 13.41 -32.20 1.18
CA ASP A 862 14.27 -31.04 1.46
C ASP A 862 13.90 -30.29 2.76
N GLU A 863 12.91 -30.80 3.49
CA GLU A 863 12.41 -30.32 4.77
C GLU A 863 11.73 -28.94 4.77
N ILE A 864 11.83 -28.15 3.70
CA ILE A 864 11.36 -26.76 3.63
C ILE A 864 10.12 -26.63 2.76
N HIS A 865 10.05 -27.34 1.63
CA HIS A 865 8.97 -27.13 0.67
C HIS A 865 7.82 -28.12 0.88
N PRO A 866 6.56 -27.69 0.72
CA PRO A 866 5.42 -28.61 0.72
C PRO A 866 5.45 -29.56 -0.47
N ASN A 867 5.11 -30.83 -0.23
CA ASN A 867 4.92 -31.81 -1.30
C ASN A 867 3.56 -31.62 -2.01
N ALA A 868 3.19 -32.50 -2.94
CA ALA A 868 1.94 -32.35 -3.69
C ALA A 868 0.68 -32.27 -2.79
N LEU A 869 0.65 -33.02 -1.68
CA LEU A 869 -0.44 -32.95 -0.70
C LEU A 869 -0.38 -31.64 0.08
N GLY A 870 0.81 -31.22 0.53
CA GLY A 870 1.02 -29.95 1.21
C GLY A 870 0.61 -28.73 0.38
N ARG A 871 0.97 -28.69 -0.90
CA ARG A 871 0.57 -27.62 -1.84
C ARG A 871 -0.95 -27.56 -2.01
N THR A 872 -1.61 -28.72 -2.03
CA THR A 872 -3.07 -28.82 -2.09
C THR A 872 -3.71 -28.31 -0.79
N ALA A 873 -3.15 -28.68 0.36
CA ALA A 873 -3.60 -28.19 1.66
C ALA A 873 -3.45 -26.67 1.77
N GLU A 874 -2.32 -26.12 1.33
CA GLU A 874 -2.04 -24.67 1.31
C GLU A 874 -3.02 -23.92 0.40
N ALA A 875 -3.21 -24.40 -0.85
CA ALA A 875 -4.14 -23.80 -1.80
C ALA A 875 -5.58 -23.76 -1.27
N ASN A 876 -6.05 -24.86 -0.67
CA ASN A 876 -7.38 -24.93 -0.06
C ASN A 876 -7.52 -23.98 1.13
N GLY A 877 -6.51 -23.92 2.00
CA GLY A 877 -6.49 -23.01 3.15
C GLY A 877 -6.55 -21.55 2.73
N LEU A 878 -5.71 -21.15 1.76
CA LEU A 878 -5.70 -19.81 1.21
C LEU A 878 -7.00 -19.47 0.48
N TYR A 879 -7.54 -20.40 -0.31
CA TYR A 879 -8.84 -20.22 -0.98
C TYR A 879 -9.94 -19.91 0.04
N ASN A 880 -10.07 -20.73 1.09
CA ASN A 880 -11.08 -20.54 2.12
C ASN A 880 -10.89 -19.19 2.84
N HIS A 881 -9.65 -18.83 3.17
CA HIS A 881 -9.34 -17.56 3.83
C HIS A 881 -9.70 -16.34 2.97
N LEU A 882 -9.39 -16.38 1.67
CA LEU A 882 -9.68 -15.29 0.73
C LEU A 882 -11.15 -15.24 0.34
N ASN A 883 -11.80 -16.39 0.16
CA ASN A 883 -13.23 -16.49 -0.16
C ASN A 883 -14.10 -15.96 0.97
N ALA A 884 -13.77 -16.26 2.23
CA ALA A 884 -14.47 -15.71 3.40
C ALA A 884 -14.44 -14.18 3.46
N LYS A 885 -13.49 -13.53 2.77
CA LYS A 885 -13.35 -12.07 2.69
C LYS A 885 -14.10 -11.48 1.49
N GLY A 886 -14.72 -12.30 0.64
CA GLY A 886 -15.39 -11.87 -0.58
C GLY A 886 -14.43 -11.37 -1.66
N TYR A 887 -13.22 -11.91 -1.72
CA TYR A 887 -12.24 -11.54 -2.76
C TYR A 887 -12.53 -12.21 -4.11
N PHE A 888 -13.39 -13.24 -4.13
CA PHE A 888 -13.76 -14.04 -5.29
C PHE A 888 -15.26 -13.96 -5.55
#